data_AF-A0ABD1WFC4-F1
#
_entry.id   AF-A0ABD1WFC4-F1
#
_cell.length_a   1.000
_cell.length_b   1.000
_cell.length_c   1.000
_cell.angle_alpha   90.00
_cell.angle_beta   90.00
_cell.angle_gamma   90.00
#
_symmetry.space_group_name_H-M   'P 1'
#
loop_
_entity.id
_entity.type
_entity.pdbx_description
1 polymer ?
#
loop_
_entity_poly.entity_id
_entity_poly.type
_entity_poly.pdbx_seq_one_letter_code
_entity_poly.pdbx_strand_id
1 'polypeptide(L)'
;MSERQKLADILRKCSRNLFLDQGKEVHGAVVRKGYGFDLMVNNDLIDMYGKCGRMSHASEVFDGMLERNVVSWTALMCGYLQEGNAKASLSLFGRMGFSGVRPNEYTFSTNIKACAFLGVLENGMQIHGLCTKSGFDGYPVVGNSIIDMYSKCGKISEAERMFHEMPVRSLITWNAMISGYSLSEDMCDRSLLLFKEMQTQGEIPDEYTFTSTLKACRGLGAFQEGTQIHAFLIIRGCPIPVQNIIAGALVDLYAQCGYLFEAQKVFDQMERKSVVSWTTLITRYAQEGNLSEAMDLFRQLQESRIPIDGFVLSSMISVFADFALVELGKQMHSNTIKKPSGLDTSVANSIVDMYLKCGLTEEAERLFVDMSEKNVISYTVMITGYGKYGLGKEAIDLFKKMQQDNIEPDDVTYLALLSACSHSGLVEESHRYFTQLCNSYRIKPRVEHYACMVDILGRAGRLKEAKNLIEKMPLRPNIGIWQTLLSACRVHKNVEIGREVGEILLRLDGENPVNYVLLSNVFADALYWKECERLRWLVKAKGLKKEAGRSWVEIDKEMHFFYNGDETHPLIKKIHEILKEMEKKMKEVMGYAYEVRFALHDVEEESKEENLRVHSEKLAIGLALVCGGMNKEGQPIRIFKNLRVCGDCHEFIKGLSKILEKVFLVRDANRFHKFENGVCSCGDYW
;
A
#
# COMPACT_ATOMS: atom_id res chain seq x y z
N MET A 1 56.89 -9.07 -11.72
CA MET A 1 55.86 -8.40 -10.89
C MET A 1 56.54 -7.82 -9.67
N SER A 2 56.45 -6.51 -9.45
CA SER A 2 57.03 -5.87 -8.26
C SER A 2 56.29 -6.33 -6.99
N GLU A 3 56.95 -6.23 -5.83
CA GLU A 3 56.37 -6.67 -4.55
C GLU A 3 55.09 -5.90 -4.19
N ARG A 4 55.05 -4.59 -4.49
CA ARG A 4 53.85 -3.73 -4.45
C ARG A 4 52.69 -4.31 -5.26
N GLN A 5 52.97 -4.78 -6.47
CA GLN A 5 51.95 -5.28 -7.41
C GLN A 5 51.38 -6.62 -6.94
N LYS A 6 52.19 -7.47 -6.30
CA LYS A 6 51.73 -8.69 -5.61
C LYS A 6 50.74 -8.38 -4.49
N LEU A 7 51.03 -7.39 -3.64
CA LEU A 7 50.14 -7.00 -2.55
C LEU A 7 48.80 -6.47 -3.08
N ALA A 8 48.84 -5.61 -4.10
CA ALA A 8 47.66 -5.10 -4.81
C ALA A 8 46.80 -6.22 -5.44
N ASP A 9 47.43 -7.22 -6.07
CA ASP A 9 46.71 -8.37 -6.64
C ASP A 9 46.04 -9.23 -5.57
N ILE A 10 46.69 -9.42 -4.41
CA ILE A 10 46.10 -10.15 -3.29
C ILE A 10 44.91 -9.36 -2.71
N LEU A 11 45.03 -8.05 -2.52
CA LEU A 11 43.92 -7.21 -2.05
C LEU A 11 42.72 -7.25 -3.00
N ARG A 12 42.95 -7.18 -4.31
CA ARG A 12 41.88 -7.31 -5.31
C ARG A 12 41.22 -8.69 -5.29
N LYS A 13 41.97 -9.76 -4.99
CA LYS A 13 41.40 -11.10 -4.74
C LYS A 13 40.58 -11.15 -3.45
N CYS A 14 41.06 -10.53 -2.37
CA CYS A 14 40.31 -10.45 -1.11
C CYS A 14 39.01 -9.67 -1.29
N SER A 15 39.04 -8.53 -1.98
CA SER A 15 37.88 -7.72 -2.35
C SER A 15 36.84 -8.52 -3.14
N ARG A 16 37.25 -9.27 -4.18
CA ARG A 16 36.33 -10.07 -5.00
C ARG A 16 35.68 -11.24 -4.26
N ASN A 17 36.37 -11.83 -3.28
CA ASN A 17 35.90 -13.00 -2.55
C ASN A 17 35.41 -12.68 -1.13
N LEU A 18 35.37 -11.40 -0.74
CA LEU A 18 34.96 -10.93 0.60
C LEU A 18 35.79 -11.53 1.75
N PHE A 19 37.09 -11.76 1.51
CA PHE A 19 38.03 -12.33 2.47
C PHE A 19 38.59 -11.26 3.41
N LEU A 20 37.80 -10.85 4.39
CA LEU A 20 38.14 -9.76 5.31
C LEU A 20 39.39 -10.04 6.14
N ASP A 21 39.53 -11.24 6.71
CA ASP A 21 40.62 -11.55 7.63
C ASP A 21 41.96 -11.60 6.89
N GLN A 22 42.00 -12.26 5.74
CA GLN A 22 43.18 -12.24 4.86
C GLN A 22 43.48 -10.82 4.35
N GLY A 23 42.45 -10.01 4.08
CA GLY A 23 42.61 -8.60 3.72
C GLY A 23 43.30 -7.79 4.82
N LYS A 24 42.94 -8.03 6.10
CA LYS A 24 43.60 -7.40 7.26
C LYS A 24 45.06 -7.83 7.42
N GLU A 25 45.36 -9.12 7.20
CA GLU A 25 46.75 -9.62 7.22
C GLU A 25 47.60 -8.92 6.16
N VAL A 26 47.06 -8.77 4.95
CA VAL A 26 47.73 -8.08 3.85
C VAL A 26 47.92 -6.59 4.17
N HIS A 27 46.92 -5.93 4.77
CA HIS A 27 47.06 -4.56 5.25
C HIS A 27 48.19 -4.41 6.29
N GLY A 28 48.28 -5.33 7.26
CA GLY A 28 49.39 -5.36 8.21
C GLY A 28 50.76 -5.54 7.53
N ALA A 29 50.83 -6.36 6.47
CA ALA A 29 52.03 -6.52 5.66
C ALA A 29 52.38 -5.26 4.85
N VAL A 30 51.39 -4.54 4.31
CA VAL A 30 51.56 -3.26 3.61
C VAL A 30 52.22 -2.23 4.52
N VAL A 31 51.73 -2.10 5.76
CA VAL A 31 52.30 -1.18 6.76
C VAL A 31 53.73 -1.60 7.12
N ARG A 32 53.95 -2.88 7.44
CA ARG A 32 55.28 -3.40 7.84
C ARG A 32 56.35 -3.23 6.76
N LYS A 33 55.96 -3.34 5.48
CA LYS A 33 56.87 -3.22 4.34
C LYS A 33 57.08 -1.78 3.85
N GLY A 34 56.49 -0.79 4.54
CA GLY A 34 56.66 0.63 4.21
C GLY A 34 55.81 1.12 3.04
N TYR A 35 54.78 0.36 2.62
CA TYR A 35 53.85 0.75 1.55
C TYR A 35 52.58 1.44 2.06
N GLY A 36 52.51 1.81 3.35
CA GLY A 36 51.30 2.41 3.96
C GLY A 36 50.85 3.75 3.39
N PHE A 37 51.72 4.44 2.62
CA PHE A 37 51.38 5.69 1.93
C PHE A 37 51.28 5.51 0.41
N ASP A 38 51.35 4.28 -0.09
CA ASP A 38 51.26 4.02 -1.53
C ASP A 38 49.82 4.20 -2.05
N LEU A 39 49.65 5.16 -2.96
CA LEU A 39 48.34 5.54 -3.52
C LEU A 39 47.55 4.37 -4.12
N MET A 40 48.22 3.46 -4.84
CA MET A 40 47.56 2.33 -5.51
C MET A 40 47.13 1.27 -4.49
N VAL A 41 48.01 0.93 -3.56
CA VAL A 41 47.71 -0.07 -2.51
C VAL A 41 46.63 0.44 -1.56
N ASN A 42 46.65 1.72 -1.21
CA ASN A 42 45.61 2.32 -0.38
C ASN A 42 44.24 2.37 -1.09
N ASN A 43 44.20 2.61 -2.40
CA ASN A 43 42.96 2.49 -3.18
C ASN A 43 42.40 1.06 -3.15
N ASP A 44 43.25 0.04 -3.32
CA ASP A 44 42.85 -1.37 -3.25
C ASP A 44 42.41 -1.76 -1.81
N LEU A 45 43.00 -1.17 -0.77
CA LEU A 45 42.59 -1.34 0.63
C LEU A 45 41.20 -0.74 0.89
N ILE A 46 40.93 0.48 0.40
CA ILE A 46 39.61 1.12 0.51
C ILE A 46 38.55 0.25 -0.16
N ASP A 47 38.80 -0.22 -1.39
CA ASP A 47 37.87 -1.10 -2.11
C ASP A 47 37.67 -2.44 -1.37
N MET A 48 38.73 -3.05 -0.85
CA MET A 48 38.65 -4.31 -0.10
C MET A 48 37.82 -4.15 1.19
N TYR A 49 38.11 -3.14 2.02
CA TYR A 49 37.33 -2.90 3.23
C TYR A 49 35.89 -2.49 2.93
N GLY A 50 35.68 -1.68 1.89
CA GLY A 50 34.35 -1.27 1.46
C GLY A 50 33.49 -2.45 1.05
N LYS A 51 33.98 -3.32 0.16
CA LYS A 51 33.24 -4.53 -0.25
C LYS A 51 33.02 -5.51 0.90
N CYS A 52 33.92 -5.57 1.88
CA CYS A 52 33.76 -6.39 3.08
C CYS A 52 32.86 -5.77 4.16
N GLY A 53 32.19 -4.65 3.88
CA GLY A 53 31.27 -3.99 4.83
C GLY A 53 31.97 -3.39 6.05
N ARG A 54 33.25 -3.00 5.93
CA ARG A 54 34.03 -2.36 7.00
C ARG A 54 34.35 -0.91 6.63
N MET A 55 33.31 -0.09 6.47
CA MET A 55 33.45 1.30 6.03
C MET A 55 34.21 2.20 7.01
N SER A 56 34.23 1.86 8.31
CA SER A 56 35.10 2.56 9.28
C SER A 56 36.58 2.42 8.91
N HIS A 57 37.03 1.20 8.61
CA HIS A 57 38.42 0.94 8.24
C HIS A 57 38.75 1.52 6.87
N ALA A 58 37.81 1.45 5.92
CA ALA A 58 37.97 2.10 4.61
C ALA A 58 38.15 3.62 4.76
N SER A 59 37.40 4.25 5.66
CA SER A 59 37.51 5.69 5.95
C SER A 59 38.81 6.03 6.65
N GLU A 60 39.28 5.21 7.61
CA GLU A 60 40.58 5.39 8.27
C GLU A 60 41.74 5.33 7.26
N VAL A 61 41.73 4.36 6.34
CA VAL A 61 42.74 4.29 5.27
C VAL A 61 42.68 5.54 4.41
N PHE A 62 41.49 5.97 3.98
CA PHE A 62 41.31 7.17 3.16
C PHE A 62 41.77 8.45 3.87
N ASP A 63 41.44 8.62 5.15
CA ASP A 63 41.81 9.77 5.95
C ASP A 63 43.32 9.82 6.21
N GLY A 64 43.98 8.67 6.32
CA GLY A 64 45.44 8.54 6.45
C GLY A 64 46.27 8.78 5.17
N MET A 65 45.64 8.89 4.00
CA MET A 65 46.35 9.12 2.73
C MET A 65 46.90 10.56 2.64
N LEU A 66 48.17 10.71 2.28
CA LEU A 66 48.81 12.01 2.02
C LEU A 66 48.26 12.69 0.76
N GLU A 67 48.03 11.90 -0.28
CA GLU A 67 47.44 12.35 -1.55
C GLU A 67 46.24 11.47 -1.90
N ARG A 68 45.18 12.09 -2.41
CA ARG A 68 43.93 11.42 -2.79
C ARG A 68 43.60 11.73 -4.24
N ASN A 69 43.46 10.71 -5.06
CA ASN A 69 43.07 10.84 -6.47
C ASN A 69 41.59 10.44 -6.68
N VAL A 70 41.07 10.65 -7.89
CA VAL A 70 39.67 10.30 -8.22
C VAL A 70 39.29 8.86 -7.85
N VAL A 71 40.23 7.91 -7.93
CA VAL A 71 39.99 6.50 -7.58
C VAL A 71 39.78 6.33 -6.07
N SER A 72 40.58 6.96 -5.22
CA SER A 72 40.40 6.93 -3.75
C SER A 72 39.01 7.44 -3.33
N TRP A 73 38.60 8.58 -3.88
CA TRP A 73 37.29 9.20 -3.62
C TRP A 73 36.14 8.32 -4.11
N THR A 74 36.24 7.83 -5.34
CA THR A 74 35.19 6.99 -5.95
C THR A 74 35.05 5.66 -5.22
N ALA A 75 36.16 5.01 -4.84
CA ALA A 75 36.13 3.75 -4.12
C ALA A 75 35.41 3.88 -2.76
N LEU A 76 35.70 4.96 -2.02
CA LEU A 76 35.03 5.22 -0.75
C LEU A 76 33.53 5.53 -0.93
N MET A 77 33.16 6.33 -1.94
CA MET A 77 31.76 6.61 -2.28
C MET A 77 31.00 5.33 -2.66
N CYS A 78 31.60 4.46 -3.48
CA CYS A 78 31.03 3.17 -3.85
C CYS A 78 30.80 2.28 -2.63
N GLY A 79 31.76 2.22 -1.70
CA GLY A 79 31.63 1.48 -0.45
C GLY A 79 30.45 1.97 0.39
N TYR A 80 30.32 3.29 0.59
CA TYR A 80 29.18 3.86 1.32
C TYR A 80 27.84 3.60 0.64
N LEU A 81 27.79 3.68 -0.70
CA LEU A 81 26.58 3.38 -1.44
C LEU A 81 26.18 1.91 -1.33
N GLN A 82 27.14 0.98 -1.34
CA GLN A 82 26.91 -0.46 -1.16
C GLN A 82 26.39 -0.81 0.23
N GLU A 83 26.80 -0.08 1.27
CA GLU A 83 26.26 -0.20 2.63
C GLU A 83 24.86 0.46 2.77
N GLY A 84 24.34 1.09 1.71
CA GLY A 84 23.06 1.80 1.75
C GLY A 84 23.16 3.23 2.29
N ASN A 85 24.35 3.73 2.61
CA ASN A 85 24.58 5.10 3.05
C ASN A 85 24.81 6.07 1.88
N ALA A 86 23.78 6.22 1.05
CA ALA A 86 23.81 7.12 -0.12
C ALA A 86 24.06 8.59 0.27
N LYS A 87 23.63 9.03 1.46
CA LYS A 87 23.88 10.41 1.96
C LYS A 87 25.37 10.67 2.17
N ALA A 88 26.10 9.71 2.74
CA ALA A 88 27.55 9.82 2.90
C ALA A 88 28.27 9.89 1.55
N SER A 89 27.84 9.11 0.55
CA SER A 89 28.37 9.21 -0.82
C SER A 89 28.22 10.62 -1.39
N LEU A 90 27.02 11.21 -1.32
CA LEU A 90 26.77 12.57 -1.82
C LEU A 90 27.56 13.64 -1.05
N SER A 91 27.71 13.48 0.27
CA SER A 91 28.55 14.38 1.08
C SER A 91 30.03 14.31 0.67
N LEU A 92 30.55 13.10 0.43
CA LEU A 92 31.90 12.90 -0.08
C LEU A 92 32.07 13.53 -1.47
N PHE A 93 31.06 13.46 -2.33
CA PHE A 93 31.11 14.09 -3.65
C PHE A 93 31.22 15.61 -3.56
N GLY A 94 30.47 16.23 -2.64
CA GLY A 94 30.65 17.65 -2.31
C GLY A 94 32.06 17.97 -1.83
N ARG A 95 32.60 17.17 -0.89
CA ARG A 95 33.98 17.32 -0.36
C ARG A 95 35.04 17.15 -1.44
N MET A 96 34.86 16.22 -2.36
CA MET A 96 35.75 16.01 -3.50
C MET A 96 35.87 17.28 -4.35
N GLY A 97 34.75 17.96 -4.62
CA GLY A 97 34.73 19.24 -5.33
C GLY A 97 35.57 20.33 -4.64
N PHE A 98 35.47 20.45 -3.32
CA PHE A 98 36.28 21.40 -2.54
C PHE A 98 37.77 21.05 -2.52
N SER A 99 38.13 19.77 -2.69
CA SER A 99 39.52 19.31 -2.78
C SER A 99 40.17 19.54 -4.15
N GLY A 100 39.43 20.06 -5.14
CA GLY A 100 39.93 20.32 -6.50
C GLY A 100 40.12 19.07 -7.37
N VAL A 101 39.78 17.88 -6.87
CA VAL A 101 39.84 16.63 -7.64
C VAL A 101 38.63 16.54 -8.57
N ARG A 102 38.87 16.33 -9.88
CA ARG A 102 37.80 16.25 -10.88
C ARG A 102 37.11 14.87 -10.88
N PRO A 103 35.77 14.81 -10.93
CA PRO A 103 35.02 13.58 -11.13
C PRO A 103 35.34 12.89 -12.46
N ASN A 104 35.20 11.56 -12.47
CA ASN A 104 35.19 10.74 -13.69
C ASN A 104 33.81 10.07 -13.89
N GLU A 105 33.65 9.27 -14.94
CA GLU A 105 32.42 8.57 -15.30
C GLU A 105 31.87 7.70 -14.16
N TYR A 106 32.75 7.02 -13.41
CA TYR A 106 32.36 6.20 -12.27
C TYR A 106 31.92 7.06 -11.08
N THR A 107 32.58 8.21 -10.84
CA THR A 107 32.18 9.16 -9.80
C THR A 107 30.76 9.68 -10.06
N PHE A 108 30.46 10.08 -11.30
CA PHE A 108 29.12 10.53 -11.69
C PHE A 108 28.09 9.42 -11.56
N SER A 109 28.36 8.22 -12.10
CA SER A 109 27.45 7.07 -11.99
C SER A 109 27.09 6.75 -10.54
N THR A 110 28.08 6.67 -9.64
CA THR A 110 27.86 6.36 -8.22
C THR A 110 26.98 7.40 -7.53
N ASN A 111 27.21 8.69 -7.76
CA ASN A 111 26.44 9.73 -7.10
C ASN A 111 25.05 9.94 -7.72
N ILE A 112 24.88 9.68 -9.02
CA ILE A 112 23.55 9.65 -9.65
C ILE A 112 22.73 8.47 -9.11
N LYS A 113 23.35 7.30 -8.93
CA LYS A 113 22.71 6.15 -8.24
C LYS A 113 22.38 6.46 -6.78
N ALA A 114 23.22 7.22 -6.08
CA ALA A 114 22.93 7.68 -4.73
C ALA A 114 21.69 8.62 -4.71
N CYS A 115 21.54 9.50 -5.70
CA CYS A 115 20.34 10.32 -5.86
C CYS A 115 19.10 9.47 -6.16
N ALA A 116 19.23 8.47 -7.03
CA ALA A 116 18.16 7.52 -7.36
C ALA A 116 17.69 6.74 -6.12
N PHE A 117 18.64 6.28 -5.29
CA PHE A 117 18.37 5.56 -4.05
C PHE A 117 17.64 6.41 -3.01
N LEU A 118 17.97 7.71 -2.92
CA LEU A 118 17.37 8.64 -1.98
C LEU A 118 16.10 9.35 -2.52
N GLY A 119 15.80 9.23 -3.81
CA GLY A 119 14.72 9.98 -4.46
C GLY A 119 14.93 11.50 -4.51
N VAL A 120 16.17 11.98 -4.42
CA VAL A 120 16.50 13.43 -4.37
C VAL A 120 16.69 14.00 -5.78
N LEU A 121 15.57 14.25 -6.47
CA LEU A 121 15.55 14.70 -7.87
C LEU A 121 16.42 15.95 -8.11
N GLU A 122 16.32 16.98 -7.27
CA GLU A 122 17.05 18.24 -7.45
C GLU A 122 18.58 18.04 -7.45
N ASN A 123 19.09 17.24 -6.51
CA ASN A 123 20.51 16.87 -6.47
C ASN A 123 20.90 16.07 -7.72
N GLY A 124 20.04 15.12 -8.13
CA GLY A 124 20.25 14.34 -9.35
C GLY A 124 20.36 15.21 -10.60
N MET A 125 19.49 16.21 -10.74
CA MET A 125 19.51 17.17 -11.84
C MET A 125 20.77 18.04 -11.83
N GLN A 126 21.23 18.49 -10.66
CA GLN A 126 22.47 19.26 -10.55
C GLN A 126 23.69 18.44 -10.97
N ILE A 127 23.78 17.18 -10.51
CA ILE A 127 24.87 16.27 -10.86
C ILE A 127 24.82 15.90 -12.36
N HIS A 128 23.63 15.68 -12.92
CA HIS A 128 23.45 15.47 -14.35
C HIS A 128 23.92 16.70 -15.16
N GLY A 129 23.52 17.91 -14.78
CA GLY A 129 23.99 19.14 -15.43
C GLY A 129 25.52 19.31 -15.37
N LEU A 130 26.16 18.95 -14.25
CA LEU A 130 27.62 18.92 -14.12
C LEU A 130 28.26 17.85 -15.02
N CYS A 131 27.63 16.68 -15.12
CA CYS A 131 28.06 15.58 -15.98
C CYS A 131 28.05 15.98 -17.46
N THR A 132 26.96 16.60 -17.94
CA THR A 132 26.84 17.11 -19.31
C THR A 132 27.89 18.18 -19.61
N LYS A 133 28.10 19.15 -18.68
CA LYS A 133 29.18 20.15 -18.83
C LYS A 133 30.58 19.54 -18.89
N SER A 134 30.75 18.36 -18.32
CA SER A 134 32.03 17.64 -18.29
C SER A 134 32.17 16.62 -19.44
N GLY A 135 31.13 16.44 -20.27
CA GLY A 135 31.13 15.54 -21.43
C GLY A 135 31.05 14.05 -21.10
N PHE A 136 30.53 13.67 -19.93
CA PHE A 136 30.44 12.27 -19.49
C PHE A 136 29.06 11.62 -19.70
N ASP A 137 28.05 12.38 -20.10
CA ASP A 137 26.66 11.94 -20.27
C ASP A 137 26.46 10.92 -21.41
N GLY A 138 27.33 10.94 -22.43
CA GLY A 138 27.35 9.92 -23.49
C GLY A 138 27.92 8.56 -23.08
N TYR A 139 28.56 8.43 -21.90
CA TYR A 139 29.14 7.16 -21.46
C TYR A 139 28.04 6.20 -20.96
N PRO A 140 27.97 4.94 -21.44
CA PRO A 140 26.88 4.02 -21.09
C PRO A 140 26.66 3.82 -19.57
N VAL A 141 27.75 3.77 -18.79
CA VAL A 141 27.67 3.62 -17.33
C VAL A 141 26.96 4.79 -16.66
N VAL A 142 27.13 6.00 -17.19
CA VAL A 142 26.52 7.22 -16.67
C VAL A 142 25.10 7.36 -17.20
N GLY A 143 24.89 7.21 -18.51
CA GLY A 143 23.57 7.26 -19.14
C GLY A 143 22.58 6.29 -18.50
N ASN A 144 22.99 5.03 -18.27
CA ASN A 144 22.14 4.04 -17.57
C ASN A 144 21.79 4.47 -16.14
N SER A 145 22.72 5.14 -15.43
CA SER A 145 22.48 5.65 -14.08
C SER A 145 21.51 6.85 -14.09
N ILE A 146 21.59 7.71 -15.11
CA ILE A 146 20.70 8.85 -15.30
C ILE A 146 19.27 8.37 -15.59
N ILE A 147 19.12 7.38 -16.47
CA ILE A 147 17.82 6.75 -16.77
C ILE A 147 17.19 6.17 -15.50
N ASP A 148 17.95 5.40 -14.71
CA ASP A 148 17.48 4.84 -13.43
C ASP A 148 17.07 5.93 -12.43
N MET A 149 17.88 6.99 -12.31
CA MET A 149 17.62 8.11 -11.40
C MET A 149 16.33 8.84 -11.75
N TYR A 150 16.16 9.26 -13.01
CA TYR A 150 14.95 9.95 -13.43
C TYR A 150 13.71 9.06 -13.33
N SER A 151 13.85 7.77 -13.66
CA SER A 151 12.75 6.80 -13.53
C SER A 151 12.29 6.67 -12.08
N LYS A 152 13.21 6.46 -11.14
CA LYS A 152 12.90 6.34 -9.70
C LYS A 152 12.42 7.65 -9.07
N CYS A 153 12.81 8.79 -9.61
CA CYS A 153 12.34 10.10 -9.18
C CYS A 153 11.02 10.53 -9.85
N GLY A 154 10.37 9.65 -10.63
CA GLY A 154 9.08 9.92 -11.27
C GLY A 154 9.14 10.88 -12.47
N LYS A 155 10.32 11.12 -13.05
CA LYS A 155 10.53 11.96 -14.24
C LYS A 155 10.81 11.10 -15.47
N ILE A 156 9.89 10.21 -15.79
CA ILE A 156 10.07 9.21 -16.87
C ILE A 156 10.35 9.84 -18.23
N SER A 157 9.80 11.02 -18.54
CA SER A 157 10.05 11.73 -19.79
C SER A 157 11.52 12.15 -19.96
N GLU A 158 12.20 12.51 -18.87
CA GLU A 158 13.64 12.81 -18.92
C GLU A 158 14.48 11.54 -19.08
N ALA A 159 14.03 10.43 -18.48
CA ALA A 159 14.65 9.12 -18.68
C ALA A 159 14.52 8.66 -20.15
N GLU A 160 13.34 8.80 -20.74
CA GLU A 160 13.05 8.51 -22.15
C GLU A 160 13.90 9.37 -23.08
N ARG A 161 14.01 10.67 -22.80
CA ARG A 161 14.87 11.59 -23.56
C ARG A 161 16.33 11.13 -23.54
N MET A 162 16.88 10.82 -22.36
CA MET A 162 18.24 10.30 -22.23
C MET A 162 18.43 8.98 -22.96
N PHE A 163 17.47 8.06 -22.88
CA PHE A 163 17.49 6.81 -23.62
C PHE A 163 17.59 7.06 -25.14
N HIS A 164 16.86 8.04 -25.68
CA HIS A 164 16.91 8.38 -27.11
C HIS A 164 18.17 9.16 -27.52
N GLU A 165 18.77 9.95 -26.62
CA GLU A 165 20.01 10.70 -26.88
C GLU A 165 21.28 9.84 -26.80
N MET A 166 21.23 8.67 -26.13
CA MET A 166 22.40 7.80 -26.01
C MET A 166 22.86 7.24 -27.37
N PRO A 167 24.16 7.38 -27.73
CA PRO A 167 24.68 6.97 -29.03
C PRO A 167 24.77 5.45 -29.20
N VAL A 168 24.99 4.73 -28.10
CA VAL A 168 25.04 3.26 -28.07
C VAL A 168 24.14 2.78 -26.94
N ARG A 169 23.15 1.96 -27.27
CA ARG A 169 22.26 1.32 -26.29
C ARG A 169 22.72 -0.11 -26.10
N SER A 170 23.16 -0.41 -24.89
CA SER A 170 23.46 -1.79 -24.49
C SER A 170 22.20 -2.47 -23.96
N LEU A 171 22.22 -3.80 -23.80
CA LEU A 171 21.19 -4.54 -23.07
C LEU A 171 20.85 -3.91 -21.70
N ILE A 172 21.85 -3.39 -20.98
CA ILE A 172 21.66 -2.69 -19.69
C ILE A 172 20.85 -1.40 -19.88
N THR A 173 21.03 -0.69 -20.99
CA THR A 173 20.30 0.54 -21.32
C THR A 173 18.83 0.26 -21.60
N TRP A 174 18.54 -0.80 -22.38
CA TRP A 174 17.18 -1.29 -22.60
C TRP A 174 16.52 -1.73 -21.29
N ASN A 175 17.22 -2.54 -20.49
CA ASN A 175 16.72 -2.99 -19.18
C ASN A 175 16.41 -1.85 -18.23
N ALA A 176 17.27 -0.81 -18.17
CA ALA A 176 17.03 0.37 -17.34
C ALA A 176 15.73 1.09 -17.73
N MET A 177 15.47 1.25 -19.04
CA MET A 177 14.28 1.94 -19.53
C MET A 177 13.00 1.09 -19.40
N ILE A 178 13.07 -0.20 -19.73
CA ILE A 178 11.95 -1.15 -19.53
C ILE A 178 11.58 -1.20 -18.03
N SER A 179 12.57 -1.33 -17.16
CA SER A 179 12.34 -1.28 -15.71
C SER A 179 11.73 0.05 -15.30
N GLY A 180 12.20 1.18 -15.85
CA GLY A 180 11.68 2.51 -15.55
C GLY A 180 10.19 2.65 -15.90
N TYR A 181 9.77 2.16 -17.06
CA TYR A 181 8.35 2.12 -17.43
C TYR A 181 7.52 1.21 -16.54
N SER A 182 8.10 0.09 -16.08
CA SER A 182 7.40 -0.84 -15.17
C SER A 182 7.18 -0.29 -13.75
N LEU A 183 7.78 0.85 -13.37
CA LEU A 183 7.60 1.46 -12.05
C LEU A 183 6.22 2.14 -11.88
N SER A 184 5.53 2.45 -12.98
CA SER A 184 4.26 3.18 -12.97
C SER A 184 3.20 2.36 -13.69
N GLU A 185 2.04 2.14 -13.07
CA GLU A 185 0.94 1.36 -13.67
C GLU A 185 0.52 1.94 -15.03
N ASP A 186 0.39 3.27 -15.12
CA ASP A 186 0.01 4.00 -16.34
C ASP A 186 1.00 3.86 -17.52
N MET A 187 2.21 3.33 -17.29
CA MET A 187 3.28 3.25 -18.28
C MET A 187 3.66 1.81 -18.64
N CYS A 188 2.98 0.81 -18.06
CA CYS A 188 3.28 -0.59 -18.31
C CYS A 188 3.11 -0.97 -19.79
N ASP A 189 2.18 -0.35 -20.52
CA ASP A 189 2.01 -0.54 -21.98
C ASP A 189 3.27 -0.16 -22.76
N ARG A 190 3.91 0.95 -22.37
CA ARG A 190 5.17 1.40 -22.99
C ARG A 190 6.31 0.44 -22.71
N SER A 191 6.34 -0.17 -21.52
CA SER A 191 7.32 -1.22 -21.20
C SER A 191 7.22 -2.40 -22.16
N LEU A 192 5.99 -2.87 -22.45
CA LEU A 192 5.78 -3.98 -23.39
C LEU A 192 6.10 -3.60 -24.84
N LEU A 193 5.80 -2.36 -25.26
CA LEU A 193 6.18 -1.84 -26.57
C LEU A 193 7.71 -1.78 -26.73
N LEU A 194 8.41 -1.26 -25.72
CA LEU A 194 9.87 -1.15 -25.75
C LEU A 194 10.55 -2.53 -25.74
N PHE A 195 9.97 -3.51 -25.02
CA PHE A 195 10.41 -4.90 -25.08
C PHE A 195 10.28 -5.50 -26.49
N LYS A 196 9.17 -5.23 -27.19
CA LYS A 196 8.98 -5.66 -28.58
C LYS A 196 10.00 -4.99 -29.51
N GLU A 197 10.25 -3.69 -29.34
CA GLU A 197 11.27 -2.96 -30.11
C GLU A 197 12.68 -3.52 -29.90
N MET A 198 13.04 -3.81 -28.65
CA MET A 198 14.32 -4.45 -28.32
C MET A 198 14.49 -5.77 -29.10
N GLN A 199 13.45 -6.60 -29.15
CA GLN A 199 13.47 -7.86 -29.90
C GLN A 199 13.58 -7.65 -31.42
N THR A 200 12.90 -6.66 -31.99
CA THR A 200 12.97 -6.38 -33.43
C THR A 200 14.33 -5.82 -33.86
N GLN A 201 15.06 -5.18 -32.94
CA GLN A 201 16.45 -4.75 -33.14
C GLN A 201 17.48 -5.88 -32.94
N GLY A 202 17.05 -7.09 -32.62
CA GLY A 202 17.90 -8.27 -32.50
C GLY A 202 18.63 -8.40 -31.16
N GLU A 203 18.30 -7.57 -30.17
CA GLU A 203 18.81 -7.71 -28.80
C GLU A 203 18.18 -8.93 -28.13
N ILE A 204 18.99 -9.70 -27.41
CA ILE A 204 18.54 -10.93 -26.73
C ILE A 204 18.14 -10.58 -25.29
N PRO A 205 16.87 -10.74 -24.91
CA PRO A 205 16.42 -10.51 -23.53
C PRO A 205 17.12 -11.41 -22.53
N ASP A 206 17.46 -10.83 -21.37
CA ASP A 206 18.01 -11.56 -20.23
C ASP A 206 16.99 -11.70 -19.08
N GLU A 207 17.45 -12.27 -17.97
CA GLU A 207 16.64 -12.48 -16.75
C GLU A 207 16.01 -11.17 -16.24
N TYR A 208 16.75 -10.06 -16.30
CA TYR A 208 16.27 -8.75 -15.86
C TYR A 208 15.23 -8.18 -16.83
N THR A 209 15.42 -8.38 -18.14
CA THR A 209 14.43 -8.00 -19.15
C THR A 209 13.10 -8.70 -18.87
N PHE A 210 13.11 -10.04 -18.76
CA PHE A 210 11.88 -10.81 -18.53
C PHE A 210 11.20 -10.46 -17.22
N THR A 211 11.96 -10.27 -16.14
CA THR A 211 11.43 -9.87 -14.84
C THR A 211 10.70 -8.52 -14.92
N SER A 212 11.29 -7.54 -15.60
CA SER A 212 10.69 -6.20 -15.75
C SER A 212 9.47 -6.21 -16.65
N THR A 213 9.51 -6.99 -17.75
CA THR A 213 8.38 -7.18 -18.65
C THR A 213 7.23 -7.92 -17.97
N LEU A 214 7.49 -8.94 -17.15
CA LEU A 214 6.47 -9.65 -16.37
C LEU A 214 5.80 -8.73 -15.33
N LYS A 215 6.55 -7.83 -14.69
CA LYS A 215 6.00 -6.78 -13.82
C LYS A 215 5.10 -5.82 -14.59
N ALA A 216 5.47 -5.43 -15.82
CA ALA A 216 4.61 -4.63 -16.67
C ALA A 216 3.33 -5.38 -17.06
N CYS A 217 3.42 -6.67 -17.41
CA CYS A 217 2.23 -7.50 -17.66
C CYS A 217 1.32 -7.55 -16.43
N ARG A 218 1.91 -7.68 -15.23
CA ARG A 218 1.17 -7.65 -13.95
C ARG A 218 0.42 -6.33 -13.77
N GLY A 219 1.08 -5.19 -14.00
CA GLY A 219 0.48 -3.86 -13.86
C GLY A 219 -0.73 -3.64 -14.79
N LEU A 220 -0.72 -4.26 -15.97
CA LEU A 220 -1.81 -4.17 -16.95
C LEU A 220 -2.89 -5.24 -16.78
N GLY A 221 -2.66 -6.25 -15.94
CA GLY A 221 -3.46 -7.48 -15.97
C GLY A 221 -3.34 -8.24 -17.30
N ALA A 222 -2.24 -8.05 -18.04
CA ALA A 222 -1.95 -8.62 -19.35
C ALA A 222 -1.54 -10.10 -19.25
N PHE A 223 -2.50 -10.93 -18.86
CA PHE A 223 -2.31 -12.36 -18.63
C PHE A 223 -1.80 -13.11 -19.87
N GLN A 224 -2.34 -12.79 -21.05
CA GLN A 224 -1.98 -13.49 -22.29
C GLN A 224 -0.50 -13.27 -22.64
N GLU A 225 -0.04 -12.03 -22.57
CA GLU A 225 1.36 -11.64 -22.80
C GLU A 225 2.28 -12.29 -21.78
N GLY A 226 1.89 -12.29 -20.51
CA GLY A 226 2.64 -12.96 -19.44
C GLY A 226 2.76 -14.48 -19.66
N THR A 227 1.70 -15.15 -20.08
CA THR A 227 1.74 -16.60 -20.39
C THR A 227 2.58 -16.92 -21.63
N GLN A 228 2.60 -16.04 -22.64
CA GLN A 228 3.49 -16.18 -23.80
C GLN A 228 4.96 -16.10 -23.38
N ILE A 229 5.31 -15.18 -22.48
CA ILE A 229 6.66 -15.06 -21.92
C ILE A 229 7.02 -16.34 -21.14
N HIS A 230 6.10 -16.83 -20.29
CA HIS A 230 6.32 -18.06 -19.54
C HIS A 230 6.55 -19.27 -20.46
N ALA A 231 5.71 -19.44 -21.50
CA ALA A 231 5.87 -20.50 -22.48
C ALA A 231 7.20 -20.39 -23.25
N PHE A 232 7.61 -19.17 -23.62
CA PHE A 232 8.89 -18.92 -24.28
C PHE A 232 10.08 -19.35 -23.41
N LEU A 233 10.06 -19.03 -22.11
CA LEU A 233 11.10 -19.42 -21.16
C LEU A 233 11.23 -20.95 -21.05
N ILE A 234 10.09 -21.66 -21.02
CA ILE A 234 10.06 -23.13 -21.02
C ILE A 234 10.69 -23.69 -22.31
N ILE A 235 10.29 -23.17 -23.48
CA ILE A 235 10.79 -23.63 -24.79
C ILE A 235 12.30 -23.40 -24.93
N ARG A 236 12.83 -22.30 -24.38
CA ARG A 236 14.27 -21.98 -24.40
C ARG A 236 15.10 -22.80 -23.40
N GLY A 237 14.48 -23.72 -22.66
CA GLY A 237 15.18 -24.54 -21.68
C GLY A 237 15.68 -23.72 -20.49
N CYS A 238 14.91 -22.72 -20.05
CA CYS A 238 15.14 -21.98 -18.81
C CYS A 238 14.29 -22.60 -17.70
N PRO A 239 14.79 -23.63 -16.98
CA PRO A 239 14.00 -24.33 -15.98
C PRO A 239 13.73 -23.44 -14.76
N ILE A 240 12.44 -23.31 -14.42
CA ILE A 240 11.92 -22.58 -13.25
C ILE A 240 12.66 -22.90 -11.94
N PRO A 241 13.04 -24.18 -11.63
CA PRO A 241 13.76 -24.51 -10.42
C PRO A 241 15.08 -23.72 -10.20
N VAL A 242 15.75 -23.31 -11.29
CA VAL A 242 17.09 -22.69 -11.23
C VAL A 242 17.00 -21.14 -11.25
N GLN A 243 15.91 -20.57 -11.78
CA GLN A 243 15.75 -19.12 -12.02
C GLN A 243 14.77 -18.49 -11.02
N ASN A 244 15.20 -18.35 -9.76
CA ASN A 244 14.32 -17.90 -8.67
C ASN A 244 13.74 -16.48 -8.87
N ILE A 245 14.45 -15.59 -9.57
CA ILE A 245 13.99 -14.20 -9.77
C ILE A 245 12.82 -14.17 -10.77
N ILE A 246 12.98 -14.83 -11.92
CA ILE A 246 11.89 -14.99 -12.91
C ILE A 246 10.73 -15.76 -12.31
N ALA A 247 10.98 -16.86 -11.60
CA ALA A 247 9.94 -17.66 -10.98
C ALA A 247 9.12 -16.82 -9.97
N GLY A 248 9.78 -16.00 -9.16
CA GLY A 248 9.10 -15.05 -8.28
C GLY A 248 8.23 -14.02 -9.02
N ALA A 249 8.72 -13.49 -10.15
CA ALA A 249 7.95 -12.57 -11.00
C ALA A 249 6.74 -13.25 -11.68
N LEU A 250 6.87 -14.53 -12.05
CA LEU A 250 5.76 -15.34 -12.57
C LEU A 250 4.71 -15.61 -11.49
N VAL A 251 5.12 -15.94 -10.26
CA VAL A 251 4.20 -16.08 -9.12
C VAL A 251 3.43 -14.77 -8.88
N ASP A 252 4.13 -13.62 -8.89
CA ASP A 252 3.50 -12.30 -8.73
C ASP A 252 2.53 -11.97 -9.87
N LEU A 253 2.90 -12.24 -11.12
CA LEU A 253 2.01 -12.08 -12.28
C LEU A 253 0.74 -12.93 -12.13
N TYR A 254 0.89 -14.25 -11.91
CA TYR A 254 -0.25 -15.15 -11.87
C TYR A 254 -1.17 -14.87 -10.68
N ALA A 255 -0.57 -14.61 -9.51
CA ALA A 255 -1.31 -14.24 -8.31
C ALA A 255 -2.12 -12.95 -8.57
N GLN A 256 -1.47 -11.88 -9.05
CA GLN A 256 -2.15 -10.60 -9.26
C GLN A 256 -3.26 -10.68 -10.33
N CYS A 257 -3.08 -11.51 -11.36
CA CYS A 257 -4.09 -11.75 -12.39
C CYS A 257 -5.23 -12.70 -11.93
N GLY A 258 -5.21 -13.20 -10.69
CA GLY A 258 -6.27 -14.06 -10.13
C GLY A 258 -6.17 -15.54 -10.52
N TYR A 259 -5.03 -15.99 -11.04
CA TYR A 259 -4.79 -17.38 -11.43
C TYR A 259 -3.96 -18.09 -10.36
N LEU A 260 -4.51 -18.20 -9.15
CA LEU A 260 -3.82 -18.76 -7.97
C LEU A 260 -3.30 -20.18 -8.18
N PHE A 261 -4.01 -21.02 -8.93
CA PHE A 261 -3.57 -22.38 -9.22
C PHE A 261 -2.25 -22.41 -10.02
N GLU A 262 -2.13 -21.57 -11.05
CA GLU A 262 -0.90 -21.48 -11.84
C GLU A 262 0.24 -20.84 -11.02
N ALA A 263 -0.08 -19.84 -10.19
CA ALA A 263 0.87 -19.24 -9.27
C ALA A 263 1.44 -20.27 -8.28
N GLN A 264 0.58 -21.10 -7.68
CA GLN A 264 0.95 -22.19 -6.79
C GLN A 264 1.83 -23.22 -7.50
N LYS A 265 1.48 -23.60 -8.73
CA LYS A 265 2.26 -24.56 -9.52
C LYS A 265 3.68 -24.06 -9.82
N VAL A 266 3.84 -22.79 -10.21
CA VAL A 266 5.17 -22.18 -10.41
C VAL A 266 5.94 -22.17 -9.10
N PHE A 267 5.27 -21.78 -8.01
CA PHE A 267 5.85 -21.70 -6.68
C PHE A 267 6.35 -23.06 -6.17
N ASP A 268 5.57 -24.12 -6.33
CA ASP A 268 5.92 -25.47 -5.91
C ASP A 268 7.17 -25.99 -6.63
N GLN A 269 7.35 -25.61 -7.91
CA GLN A 269 8.51 -25.95 -8.73
C GLN A 269 9.79 -25.18 -8.37
N MET A 270 9.72 -24.12 -7.55
CA MET A 270 10.91 -23.37 -7.12
C MET A 270 11.75 -24.19 -6.13
N GLU A 271 13.04 -24.37 -6.44
CA GLU A 271 14.00 -25.01 -5.53
C GLU A 271 14.29 -24.14 -4.30
N ARG A 272 14.42 -22.81 -4.52
CA ARG A 272 14.57 -21.83 -3.44
C ARG A 272 13.47 -20.78 -3.53
N LYS A 273 12.45 -20.95 -2.69
CA LYS A 273 11.35 -20.00 -2.53
C LYS A 273 11.88 -18.75 -1.83
N SER A 274 11.63 -17.58 -2.42
CA SER A 274 12.00 -16.30 -1.80
C SER A 274 10.91 -15.89 -0.82
N VAL A 275 11.29 -15.05 0.15
CA VAL A 275 10.33 -14.41 1.04
C VAL A 275 9.22 -13.71 0.26
N VAL A 276 9.58 -12.99 -0.81
CA VAL A 276 8.63 -12.28 -1.68
C VAL A 276 7.60 -13.25 -2.27
N SER A 277 8.03 -14.39 -2.83
CA SER A 277 7.10 -15.36 -3.44
C SER A 277 6.15 -15.99 -2.41
N TRP A 278 6.61 -16.23 -1.17
CA TRP A 278 5.73 -16.65 -0.07
C TRP A 278 4.69 -15.59 0.25
N THR A 279 5.13 -14.34 0.48
CA THR A 279 4.23 -13.26 0.88
C THR A 279 3.20 -12.93 -0.19
N THR A 280 3.58 -12.98 -1.48
CA THR A 280 2.68 -12.76 -2.61
C THR A 280 1.54 -13.78 -2.60
N LEU A 281 1.85 -15.09 -2.50
CA LEU A 281 0.80 -16.12 -2.48
C LEU A 281 -0.07 -16.02 -1.22
N ILE A 282 0.52 -15.91 -0.04
CA ILE A 282 -0.23 -15.82 1.22
C ILE A 282 -1.21 -14.64 1.18
N THR A 283 -0.71 -13.47 0.77
CA THR A 283 -1.53 -12.25 0.65
C THR A 283 -2.63 -12.44 -0.38
N ARG A 284 -2.33 -13.06 -1.53
CA ARG A 284 -3.32 -13.24 -2.60
C ARG A 284 -4.39 -14.26 -2.24
N TYR A 285 -4.02 -15.41 -1.69
CA TYR A 285 -4.99 -16.41 -1.19
C TYR A 285 -5.92 -15.78 -0.15
N ALA A 286 -5.37 -15.00 0.79
CA ALA A 286 -6.19 -14.30 1.76
C ALA A 286 -7.12 -13.25 1.11
N GLN A 287 -6.63 -12.49 0.14
CA GLN A 287 -7.42 -11.52 -0.61
C GLN A 287 -8.62 -12.12 -1.35
N GLU A 288 -8.47 -13.35 -1.84
CA GLU A 288 -9.55 -14.11 -2.48
C GLU A 288 -10.47 -14.83 -1.48
N GLY A 289 -10.23 -14.65 -0.17
CA GLY A 289 -11.02 -15.27 0.91
C GLY A 289 -10.62 -16.71 1.23
N ASN A 290 -9.59 -17.24 0.55
CA ASN A 290 -9.09 -18.59 0.77
C ASN A 290 -8.01 -18.60 1.87
N LEU A 291 -8.47 -18.49 3.11
CA LEU A 291 -7.61 -18.33 4.28
C LEU A 291 -6.96 -19.63 4.75
N SER A 292 -7.57 -20.79 4.49
CA SER A 292 -6.97 -22.08 4.79
C SER A 292 -5.63 -22.24 4.07
N GLU A 293 -5.62 -22.01 2.76
CA GLU A 293 -4.41 -22.10 1.94
C GLU A 293 -3.39 -21.02 2.32
N ALA A 294 -3.85 -19.80 2.59
CA ALA A 294 -2.98 -18.73 3.09
C ALA A 294 -2.28 -19.12 4.41
N MET A 295 -3.01 -19.76 5.33
CA MET A 295 -2.50 -20.21 6.62
C MET A 295 -1.58 -21.42 6.49
N ASP A 296 -1.88 -22.36 5.61
CA ASP A 296 -1.01 -23.49 5.34
C ASP A 296 0.32 -23.05 4.71
N LEU A 297 0.28 -22.14 3.75
CA LEU A 297 1.49 -21.53 3.18
C LEU A 297 2.29 -20.77 4.25
N PHE A 298 1.61 -20.08 5.16
CA PHE A 298 2.30 -19.39 6.24
C PHE A 298 2.99 -20.35 7.21
N ARG A 299 2.32 -21.44 7.58
CA ARG A 299 2.90 -22.49 8.42
C ARG A 299 4.13 -23.10 7.76
N GLN A 300 4.08 -23.38 6.45
CA GLN A 300 5.24 -23.84 5.68
C GLN A 300 6.37 -22.80 5.65
N LEU A 301 6.07 -21.50 5.52
CA LEU A 301 7.06 -20.44 5.62
C LEU A 301 7.73 -20.42 7.00
N GLN A 302 7.00 -20.66 8.09
CA GLN A 302 7.58 -20.74 9.44
C GLN A 302 8.46 -21.98 9.64
N GLU A 303 8.07 -23.11 9.06
CA GLU A 303 8.87 -24.34 9.07
C GLU A 303 10.11 -24.21 8.16
N SER A 304 10.06 -23.31 7.18
CA SER A 304 11.22 -22.96 6.39
C SER A 304 12.26 -22.25 7.27
N ARG A 305 13.54 -22.63 7.15
CA ARG A 305 14.65 -21.97 7.88
C ARG A 305 14.98 -20.58 7.33
N ILE A 306 14.04 -19.94 6.63
CA ILE A 306 14.22 -18.62 6.03
C ILE A 306 14.00 -17.58 7.14
N PRO A 307 14.95 -16.66 7.36
CA PRO A 307 14.76 -15.58 8.32
C PRO A 307 13.62 -14.68 7.86
N ILE A 308 12.57 -14.62 8.67
CA ILE A 308 11.43 -13.72 8.46
C ILE A 308 11.77 -12.38 9.09
N ASP A 309 11.96 -11.36 8.27
CA ASP A 309 12.21 -9.99 8.71
C ASP A 309 10.92 -9.28 9.15
N GLY A 310 11.06 -8.08 9.74
CA GLY A 310 9.93 -7.29 10.21
C GLY A 310 8.98 -6.84 9.08
N PHE A 311 9.47 -6.68 7.85
CA PHE A 311 8.64 -6.31 6.69
C PHE A 311 7.61 -7.39 6.40
N VAL A 312 8.03 -8.65 6.34
CA VAL A 312 7.15 -9.79 6.09
C VAL A 312 6.10 -9.94 7.18
N LEU A 313 6.53 -9.86 8.44
CA LEU A 313 5.62 -9.94 9.58
C LEU A 313 4.55 -8.84 9.48
N SER A 314 4.95 -7.61 9.15
CA SER A 314 4.06 -6.46 8.97
C SER A 314 3.05 -6.67 7.82
N SER A 315 3.52 -7.17 6.67
CA SER A 315 2.65 -7.48 5.52
C SER A 315 1.62 -8.55 5.88
N MET A 316 2.03 -9.60 6.60
CA MET A 316 1.13 -10.66 7.02
C MET A 316 0.11 -10.22 8.06
N ILE A 317 0.54 -9.43 9.04
CA ILE A 317 -0.35 -8.85 10.04
C ILE A 317 -1.39 -7.94 9.38
N SER A 318 -0.99 -7.17 8.36
CA SER A 318 -1.91 -6.32 7.57
C SER A 318 -3.00 -7.15 6.87
N VAL A 319 -2.67 -8.33 6.35
CA VAL A 319 -3.66 -9.26 5.76
C VAL A 319 -4.69 -9.67 6.81
N PHE A 320 -4.25 -10.10 8.00
CA PHE A 320 -5.16 -10.47 9.08
C PHE A 320 -6.00 -9.27 9.56
N ALA A 321 -5.44 -8.06 9.52
CA ALA A 321 -6.14 -6.83 9.83
C ALA A 321 -7.24 -6.50 8.81
N ASP A 322 -6.98 -6.70 7.52
CA ASP A 322 -7.93 -6.36 6.45
C ASP A 322 -9.13 -7.32 6.42
N PHE A 323 -8.89 -8.60 6.75
CA PHE A 323 -9.95 -9.61 6.91
C PHE A 323 -10.51 -9.70 8.34
N ALA A 324 -9.92 -8.95 9.27
CA ALA A 324 -10.26 -8.88 10.68
C ALA A 324 -10.29 -10.25 11.39
N LEU A 325 -9.27 -11.05 11.12
CA LEU A 325 -9.09 -12.41 11.65
C LEU A 325 -8.46 -12.35 13.04
N VAL A 326 -9.30 -12.16 14.04
CA VAL A 326 -8.87 -11.81 15.41
C VAL A 326 -7.97 -12.89 16.02
N GLU A 327 -8.37 -14.15 15.92
CA GLU A 327 -7.65 -15.25 16.57
C GLU A 327 -6.31 -15.57 15.90
N LEU A 328 -6.26 -15.44 14.57
CA LEU A 328 -5.02 -15.56 13.81
C LEU A 328 -4.09 -14.37 14.07
N GLY A 329 -4.64 -13.16 14.13
CA GLY A 329 -3.91 -11.95 14.50
C GLY A 329 -3.26 -12.05 15.89
N LYS A 330 -3.97 -12.59 16.89
CA LYS A 330 -3.43 -12.86 18.23
C LYS A 330 -2.32 -13.91 18.24
N GLN A 331 -2.47 -14.99 17.47
CA GLN A 331 -1.41 -16.01 17.33
C GLN A 331 -0.15 -15.40 16.70
N MET A 332 -0.33 -14.55 15.69
CA MET A 332 0.75 -13.83 15.04
C MET A 332 1.46 -12.87 15.98
N HIS A 333 0.71 -12.05 16.71
CA HIS A 333 1.28 -11.16 17.72
C HIS A 333 2.09 -11.97 18.75
N SER A 334 1.53 -13.06 19.27
CA SER A 334 2.25 -13.96 20.20
C SER A 334 3.54 -14.53 19.62
N ASN A 335 3.59 -14.78 18.31
CA ASN A 335 4.78 -15.25 17.61
C ASN A 335 5.81 -14.14 17.41
N THR A 336 5.39 -12.91 17.12
CA THR A 336 6.31 -11.76 16.97
C THR A 336 7.09 -11.49 18.24
N ILE A 337 6.45 -11.62 19.41
CA ILE A 337 7.10 -11.45 20.73
C ILE A 337 8.29 -12.43 20.91
N LYS A 338 8.24 -13.61 20.27
CA LYS A 338 9.28 -14.64 20.38
C LYS A 338 10.48 -14.41 19.45
N LYS A 339 10.43 -13.39 18.59
CA LYS A 339 11.44 -13.15 17.54
C LYS A 339 12.08 -11.78 17.69
N PRO A 340 13.39 -11.62 17.43
CA PRO A 340 14.04 -10.31 17.46
C PRO A 340 13.39 -9.30 16.50
N SER A 341 12.95 -9.75 15.32
CA SER A 341 12.24 -8.89 14.34
C SER A 341 10.88 -8.39 14.80
N GLY A 342 10.32 -8.94 15.89
CA GLY A 342 9.09 -8.43 16.50
C GLY A 342 9.27 -7.13 17.28
N LEU A 343 10.52 -6.75 17.57
CA LEU A 343 10.85 -5.47 18.23
C LEU A 343 10.87 -4.29 17.26
N ASP A 344 10.81 -4.54 15.95
CA ASP A 344 10.80 -3.50 14.93
C ASP A 344 9.55 -2.62 15.05
N THR A 345 9.72 -1.30 15.04
CA THR A 345 8.60 -0.33 15.16
C THR A 345 7.55 -0.53 14.06
N SER A 346 7.95 -0.97 12.86
CA SER A 346 7.02 -1.30 11.76
C SER A 346 6.08 -2.44 12.12
N VAL A 347 6.60 -3.50 12.74
CA VAL A 347 5.81 -4.65 13.20
C VAL A 347 4.86 -4.22 14.31
N ALA A 348 5.34 -3.45 15.29
CA ALA A 348 4.50 -2.91 16.35
C ALA A 348 3.34 -2.06 15.79
N ASN A 349 3.61 -1.17 14.82
CA ASN A 349 2.58 -0.38 14.15
C ASN A 349 1.55 -1.25 13.43
N SER A 350 1.98 -2.30 12.71
CA SER A 350 1.07 -3.25 12.06
C SER A 350 0.21 -4.02 13.06
N ILE A 351 0.75 -4.40 14.23
CA ILE A 351 -0.02 -5.08 15.29
C ILE A 351 -1.09 -4.14 15.85
N VAL A 352 -0.74 -2.89 16.14
CA VAL A 352 -1.70 -1.87 16.60
C VAL A 352 -2.80 -1.67 15.55
N ASP A 353 -2.47 -1.51 14.25
CA ASP A 353 -3.46 -1.41 13.17
C ASP A 353 -4.36 -2.66 13.09
N MET A 354 -3.79 -3.86 13.28
CA MET A 354 -4.56 -5.10 13.31
C MET A 354 -5.58 -5.14 14.44
N TYR A 355 -5.20 -4.80 15.67
CA TYR A 355 -6.15 -4.76 16.79
C TYR A 355 -7.24 -3.69 16.57
N LEU A 356 -6.88 -2.51 16.06
CA LEU A 356 -7.84 -1.47 15.68
C LEU A 356 -8.82 -1.96 14.60
N LYS A 357 -8.33 -2.62 13.55
CA LYS A 357 -9.16 -3.18 12.46
C LYS A 357 -9.93 -4.45 12.85
N CYS A 358 -9.66 -5.02 14.01
CA CYS A 358 -10.35 -6.19 14.58
C CYS A 358 -11.42 -5.84 15.64
N GLY A 359 -11.67 -4.56 15.93
CA GLY A 359 -12.63 -4.18 16.98
C GLY A 359 -12.06 -4.18 18.39
N LEU A 360 -10.74 -4.27 18.58
CA LEU A 360 -10.07 -4.41 19.88
C LEU A 360 -9.27 -3.15 20.22
N THR A 361 -9.96 -2.03 20.39
CA THR A 361 -9.35 -0.71 20.61
C THR A 361 -8.52 -0.64 21.90
N GLU A 362 -8.99 -1.24 23.00
CA GLU A 362 -8.29 -1.23 24.28
C GLU A 362 -6.93 -1.96 24.21
N GLU A 363 -6.87 -3.07 23.48
CA GLU A 363 -5.62 -3.81 23.27
C GLU A 363 -4.65 -3.01 22.38
N ALA A 364 -5.16 -2.34 21.35
CA ALA A 364 -4.36 -1.45 20.51
C ALA A 364 -3.79 -0.27 21.32
N GLU A 365 -4.58 0.34 22.20
CA GLU A 365 -4.14 1.42 23.08
C GLU A 365 -3.04 0.98 24.05
N ARG A 366 -3.23 -0.17 24.70
CA ARG A 366 -2.23 -0.74 25.61
C ARG A 366 -0.90 -0.96 24.88
N LEU A 367 -0.95 -1.60 23.71
CA LEU A 367 0.24 -1.86 22.91
C LEU A 367 0.91 -0.58 22.42
N PHE A 368 0.12 0.42 22.00
CA PHE A 368 0.66 1.72 21.63
C PHE A 368 1.39 2.38 22.80
N VAL A 369 0.82 2.38 24.00
CA VAL A 369 1.48 2.94 25.20
C VAL A 369 2.80 2.22 25.45
N ASP A 370 2.81 0.89 25.39
CA ASP A 370 3.95 0.02 25.67
C ASP A 370 5.09 0.11 24.61
N MET A 371 4.86 0.74 23.46
CA MET A 371 5.91 0.92 22.43
C MET A 371 7.10 1.72 22.97
N SER A 372 8.32 1.17 22.86
CA SER A 372 9.57 1.80 23.29
C SER A 372 9.91 3.05 22.47
N GLU A 373 9.77 2.96 21.15
CA GLU A 373 9.93 4.09 20.23
C GLU A 373 8.65 4.26 19.41
N LYS A 374 8.24 5.52 19.26
CA LYS A 374 7.06 5.91 18.47
C LYS A 374 7.50 6.87 17.39
N ASN A 375 7.01 6.66 16.18
CA ASN A 375 7.28 7.52 15.04
C ASN A 375 5.97 8.08 14.47
N VAL A 376 6.08 8.86 13.39
CA VAL A 376 4.92 9.45 12.68
C VAL A 376 3.86 8.41 12.35
N ILE A 377 4.28 7.21 11.94
CA ILE A 377 3.37 6.12 11.56
C ILE A 377 2.62 5.60 12.81
N SER A 378 3.28 5.45 13.95
CA SER A 378 2.65 5.00 15.20
C SER A 378 1.48 5.89 15.61
N TYR A 379 1.67 7.22 15.60
CA TYR A 379 0.60 8.17 15.92
C TYR A 379 -0.49 8.18 14.84
N THR A 380 -0.10 8.12 13.56
CA THR A 380 -1.05 8.14 12.44
C THR A 380 -2.00 6.94 12.47
N VAL A 381 -1.50 5.74 12.76
CA VAL A 381 -2.31 4.52 12.90
C VAL A 381 -3.36 4.68 13.99
N MET A 382 -2.96 5.17 15.17
CA MET A 382 -3.89 5.40 16.28
C MET A 382 -4.92 6.50 15.99
N ILE A 383 -4.50 7.64 15.43
CA ILE A 383 -5.40 8.73 15.03
C ILE A 383 -6.42 8.24 14.00
N THR A 384 -5.97 7.46 13.01
CA THR A 384 -6.85 6.83 12.00
C THR A 384 -7.83 5.86 12.66
N GLY A 385 -7.34 5.04 13.60
CA GLY A 385 -8.15 4.15 14.42
C GLY A 385 -9.26 4.92 15.11
N TYR A 386 -8.92 5.89 15.96
CA TYR A 386 -9.88 6.74 16.65
C TYR A 386 -10.90 7.39 15.72
N GLY A 387 -10.47 7.89 14.56
CA GLY A 387 -11.37 8.42 13.54
C GLY A 387 -12.39 7.41 13.02
N LYS A 388 -12.00 6.15 12.81
CA LYS A 388 -12.93 5.08 12.40
C LYS A 388 -13.93 4.69 13.50
N TYR A 389 -13.59 4.89 14.76
CA TYR A 389 -14.49 4.64 15.90
C TYR A 389 -15.35 5.86 16.27
N GLY A 390 -15.17 7.01 15.60
CA GLY A 390 -15.87 8.25 15.93
C GLY A 390 -15.33 8.94 17.20
N LEU A 391 -14.13 8.58 17.63
CA LEU A 391 -13.41 9.14 18.80
C LEU A 391 -12.53 10.33 18.38
N GLY A 392 -13.14 11.33 17.74
CA GLY A 392 -12.42 12.45 17.13
C GLY A 392 -11.73 13.36 18.16
N LYS A 393 -12.22 13.43 19.39
CA LYS A 393 -11.57 14.23 20.46
C LYS A 393 -10.27 13.57 20.91
N GLU A 394 -10.30 12.26 21.11
CA GLU A 394 -9.16 11.42 21.44
C GLU A 394 -8.12 11.48 20.32
N ALA A 395 -8.56 11.47 19.05
CA ALA A 395 -7.69 11.68 17.90
C ALA A 395 -6.97 13.05 17.92
N ILE A 396 -7.69 14.13 18.26
CA ILE A 396 -7.13 15.47 18.40
C ILE A 396 -6.13 15.54 19.55
N ASP A 397 -6.45 14.96 20.70
CA ASP A 397 -5.57 14.99 21.87
C ASP A 397 -4.30 14.18 21.63
N LEU A 398 -4.40 13.05 20.93
CA LEU A 398 -3.25 12.27 20.50
C LEU A 398 -2.39 13.01 19.47
N PHE A 399 -3.01 13.77 18.55
CA PHE A 399 -2.28 14.64 17.61
C PHE A 399 -1.52 15.76 18.34
N LYS A 400 -2.11 16.38 19.36
CA LYS A 400 -1.39 17.37 20.19
C LYS A 400 -0.23 16.72 20.93
N LYS A 401 -0.42 15.51 21.46
CA LYS A 401 0.65 14.75 22.13
C LYS A 401 1.80 14.44 21.19
N MET A 402 1.52 14.02 19.95
CA MET A 402 2.53 13.83 18.91
C MET A 402 3.42 15.06 18.72
N GLN A 403 2.81 16.25 18.67
CA GLN A 403 3.55 17.51 18.55
C GLN A 403 4.38 17.83 19.82
N GLN A 404 3.86 17.52 21.01
CA GLN A 404 4.58 17.68 22.28
C GLN A 404 5.80 16.73 22.37
N ASP A 405 5.69 15.55 21.78
CA ASP A 405 6.78 14.57 21.69
C ASP A 405 7.82 14.94 20.59
N ASN A 406 7.71 16.14 19.99
CA ASN A 406 8.56 16.65 18.91
C ASN A 406 8.54 15.77 17.64
N ILE A 407 7.46 15.05 17.40
CA ILE A 407 7.26 14.27 16.18
C ILE A 407 6.44 15.13 15.21
N GLU A 408 7.05 15.53 14.10
CA GLU A 408 6.40 16.39 13.11
C GLU A 408 5.30 15.61 12.33
N PRO A 409 4.04 16.08 12.33
CA PRO A 409 2.99 15.48 11.51
C PRO A 409 3.27 15.62 10.02
N ASP A 410 3.00 14.58 9.26
CA ASP A 410 3.03 14.59 7.80
C ASP A 410 1.63 14.78 7.19
N ASP A 411 1.55 14.81 5.86
CA ASP A 411 0.29 14.93 5.14
C ASP A 411 -0.70 13.78 5.46
N VAL A 412 -0.21 12.56 5.69
CA VAL A 412 -1.08 11.42 6.03
C VAL A 412 -1.68 11.59 7.41
N THR A 413 -0.89 12.11 8.36
CA THR A 413 -1.34 12.42 9.72
C THR A 413 -2.46 13.46 9.71
N TYR A 414 -2.31 14.54 8.93
CA TYR A 414 -3.36 15.56 8.79
C TYR A 414 -4.62 14.99 8.13
N LEU A 415 -4.48 14.14 7.11
CA LEU A 415 -5.62 13.47 6.48
C LEU A 415 -6.38 12.60 7.49
N ALA A 416 -5.66 11.82 8.31
CA ALA A 416 -6.24 10.99 9.37
C ALA A 416 -6.99 11.84 10.41
N LEU A 417 -6.40 12.97 10.84
CA LEU A 417 -7.01 13.89 11.79
C LEU A 417 -8.30 14.54 11.24
N LEU A 418 -8.29 15.01 9.98
CA LEU A 418 -9.46 15.62 9.36
C LEU A 418 -10.57 14.59 9.12
N SER A 419 -10.23 13.36 8.75
CA SER A 419 -11.19 12.26 8.65
C SER A 419 -11.81 11.94 10.02
N ALA A 420 -11.01 11.91 11.09
CA ALA A 420 -11.51 11.72 12.44
C ALA A 420 -12.47 12.85 12.87
N CYS A 421 -12.13 14.11 12.58
CA CYS A 421 -13.03 15.23 12.81
C CYS A 421 -14.33 15.11 12.01
N SER A 422 -14.25 14.66 10.75
CA SER A 422 -15.41 14.45 9.89
C SER A 422 -16.38 13.42 10.46
N HIS A 423 -15.86 12.28 10.91
CA HIS A 423 -16.66 11.20 11.49
C HIS A 423 -17.26 11.53 12.87
N SER A 424 -16.69 12.50 13.58
CA SER A 424 -17.17 12.98 14.88
C SER A 424 -17.90 14.32 14.84
N GLY A 425 -18.09 14.91 13.65
CA GLY A 425 -18.80 16.19 13.48
C GLY A 425 -18.09 17.40 14.09
N LEU A 426 -16.76 17.35 14.24
CA LEU A 426 -15.96 18.42 14.85
C LEU A 426 -15.60 19.50 13.82
N VAL A 427 -16.63 20.22 13.33
CA VAL A 427 -16.52 21.18 12.21
C VAL A 427 -15.47 22.27 12.47
N GLU A 428 -15.52 22.91 13.64
CA GLU A 428 -14.63 24.01 13.99
C GLU A 428 -13.17 23.57 14.12
N GLU A 429 -12.93 22.42 14.76
CA GLU A 429 -11.59 21.85 14.89
C GLU A 429 -11.02 21.45 13.53
N SER A 430 -11.85 20.83 12.68
CA SER A 430 -11.45 20.48 11.31
C SER A 430 -11.03 21.73 10.52
N HIS A 431 -11.81 22.82 10.61
CA HIS A 431 -11.47 24.10 9.99
C HIS A 431 -10.16 24.68 10.52
N ARG A 432 -9.94 24.63 11.83
CA ARG A 432 -8.72 25.11 12.48
C ARG A 432 -7.48 24.37 11.97
N TYR A 433 -7.51 23.03 11.99
CA TYR A 433 -6.39 22.21 11.54
C TYR A 433 -6.17 22.27 10.03
N PHE A 434 -7.24 22.37 9.23
CA PHE A 434 -7.11 22.55 7.79
C PHE A 434 -6.47 23.91 7.45
N THR A 435 -6.85 24.98 8.16
CA THR A 435 -6.22 26.30 8.00
C THR A 435 -4.74 26.27 8.37
N GLN A 436 -4.39 25.56 9.45
CA GLN A 436 -3.00 25.34 9.83
C GLN A 436 -2.22 24.61 8.72
N LEU A 437 -2.82 23.58 8.10
CA LEU A 437 -2.21 22.86 6.97
C LEU A 437 -2.01 23.77 5.75
N CYS A 438 -3.01 24.57 5.38
CA CYS A 438 -2.92 25.51 4.25
C CYS A 438 -1.82 26.57 4.43
N ASN A 439 -1.54 26.97 5.68
CA ASN A 439 -0.51 27.95 6.02
C ASN A 439 0.89 27.33 6.21
N SER A 440 1.02 26.01 6.10
CA SER A 440 2.31 25.32 6.27
C SER A 440 3.19 25.50 5.02
N TYR A 441 4.45 25.90 5.23
CA TYR A 441 5.44 25.95 4.15
C TYR A 441 6.02 24.58 3.79
N ARG A 442 5.90 23.59 4.69
CA ARG A 442 6.50 22.26 4.52
C ARG A 442 5.57 21.27 3.85
N ILE A 443 4.27 21.36 4.12
CA ILE A 443 3.27 20.38 3.68
C ILE A 443 2.23 21.11 2.84
N LYS A 444 2.04 20.66 1.60
CA LYS A 444 1.00 21.21 0.72
C LYS A 444 -0.28 20.37 0.83
N PRO A 445 -1.46 20.99 1.03
CA PRO A 445 -2.72 20.26 0.99
C PRO A 445 -2.89 19.51 -0.35
N ARG A 446 -3.38 18.28 -0.27
CA ARG A 446 -3.82 17.48 -1.43
C ARG A 446 -5.33 17.44 -1.55
N VAL A 447 -5.81 16.94 -2.69
CA VAL A 447 -7.23 16.75 -3.01
C VAL A 447 -7.95 15.97 -1.90
N GLU A 448 -7.32 14.97 -1.29
CA GLU A 448 -7.93 14.16 -0.22
C GLU A 448 -8.23 15.00 1.04
N HIS A 449 -7.42 16.01 1.35
CA HIS A 449 -7.67 16.90 2.49
C HIS A 449 -8.90 17.78 2.25
N TYR A 450 -9.04 18.30 1.03
CA TYR A 450 -10.25 19.02 0.62
C TYR A 450 -11.47 18.10 0.66
N ALA A 451 -11.31 16.82 0.27
CA ALA A 451 -12.39 15.83 0.36
C ALA A 451 -12.90 15.63 1.78
N CYS A 452 -12.01 15.56 2.79
CA CYS A 452 -12.42 15.51 4.20
C CYS A 452 -13.17 16.77 4.64
N MET A 453 -12.74 17.95 4.18
CA MET A 453 -13.45 19.21 4.45
C MET A 453 -14.83 19.28 3.78
N VAL A 454 -14.96 18.75 2.56
CA VAL A 454 -16.25 18.62 1.86
C VAL A 454 -17.14 17.61 2.58
N ASP A 455 -16.59 16.49 3.06
CA ASP A 455 -17.33 15.48 3.83
C ASP A 455 -17.91 16.07 5.12
N ILE A 456 -17.09 16.76 5.93
CA ILE A 456 -17.56 17.32 7.20
C ILE A 456 -18.58 18.44 7.01
N LEU A 457 -18.37 19.33 6.02
CA LEU A 457 -19.35 20.38 5.68
C LEU A 457 -20.64 19.78 5.11
N GLY A 458 -20.50 18.73 4.30
CA GLY A 458 -21.61 17.98 3.74
C GLY A 458 -22.47 17.33 4.82
N ARG A 459 -21.85 16.62 5.76
CA ARG A 459 -22.54 16.03 6.92
C ARG A 459 -23.21 17.09 7.80
N ALA A 460 -22.56 18.23 7.99
CA ALA A 460 -23.12 19.37 8.73
C ALA A 460 -24.24 20.13 7.99
N GLY A 461 -24.59 19.75 6.75
CA GLY A 461 -25.64 20.41 5.95
C GLY A 461 -25.21 21.72 5.28
N ARG A 462 -23.93 22.10 5.38
CA ARG A 462 -23.35 23.32 4.80
C ARG A 462 -22.99 23.11 3.32
N LEU A 463 -23.94 22.61 2.52
CA LEU A 463 -23.71 22.15 1.14
C LEU A 463 -23.18 23.25 0.20
N LYS A 464 -23.67 24.49 0.36
CA LYS A 464 -23.20 25.63 -0.44
C LYS A 464 -21.74 25.95 -0.18
N GLU A 465 -21.31 25.85 1.08
CA GLU A 465 -19.91 26.09 1.46
C GLU A 465 -19.02 24.96 0.97
N ALA A 466 -19.48 23.71 1.09
CA ALA A 466 -18.80 22.55 0.53
C ALA A 466 -18.58 22.70 -0.98
N LYS A 467 -19.62 23.10 -1.74
CA LYS A 467 -19.51 23.35 -3.18
C LYS A 467 -18.51 24.48 -3.49
N ASN A 468 -18.63 25.61 -2.80
CA ASN A 468 -17.73 26.74 -2.97
C ASN A 468 -16.26 26.40 -2.63
N LEU A 469 -16.01 25.48 -1.69
CA LEU A 469 -14.67 24.97 -1.40
C LEU A 469 -14.08 24.20 -2.58
N ILE A 470 -14.89 23.36 -3.25
CA ILE A 470 -14.47 22.61 -4.44
C ILE A 470 -14.18 23.56 -5.61
N GLU A 471 -14.98 24.61 -5.78
CA GLU A 471 -14.79 25.58 -6.87
C GLU A 471 -13.56 26.48 -6.68
N LYS A 472 -13.17 26.75 -5.42
CA LYS A 472 -12.06 27.65 -5.09
C LYS A 472 -10.73 26.95 -4.82
N MET A 473 -10.70 25.62 -4.75
CA MET A 473 -9.46 24.91 -4.44
C MET A 473 -8.42 25.12 -5.56
N PRO A 474 -7.13 25.28 -5.23
CA PRO A 474 -6.06 25.54 -6.22
C PRO A 474 -5.64 24.27 -6.98
N LEU A 475 -6.37 23.16 -6.82
CA LEU A 475 -6.08 21.85 -7.37
C LEU A 475 -7.25 21.39 -8.23
N ARG A 476 -7.00 20.49 -9.18
CA ARG A 476 -8.08 19.87 -9.94
C ARG A 476 -8.90 18.94 -9.02
N PRO A 477 -10.22 19.14 -8.89
CA PRO A 477 -11.06 18.23 -8.12
C PRO A 477 -11.07 16.82 -8.74
N ASN A 478 -11.01 15.79 -7.91
CA ASN A 478 -11.19 14.40 -8.34
C ASN A 478 -12.67 13.98 -8.27
N ILE A 479 -12.98 12.80 -8.83
CA ILE A 479 -14.32 12.22 -8.83
C ILE A 479 -14.85 12.03 -7.40
N GLY A 480 -13.98 11.56 -6.49
CA GLY A 480 -14.34 11.28 -5.09
C GLY A 480 -14.90 12.49 -4.34
N ILE A 481 -14.30 13.68 -4.50
CA ILE A 481 -14.80 14.92 -3.88
C ILE A 481 -16.25 15.22 -4.29
N TRP A 482 -16.56 15.08 -5.58
CA TRP A 482 -17.90 15.32 -6.09
C TRP A 482 -18.89 14.25 -5.64
N GLN A 483 -18.47 12.98 -5.57
CA GLN A 483 -19.28 11.89 -5.01
C GLN A 483 -19.62 12.14 -3.54
N THR A 484 -18.68 12.64 -2.74
CA THR A 484 -18.90 13.03 -1.34
C THR A 484 -19.97 14.11 -1.23
N LEU A 485 -19.87 15.18 -2.03
CA LEU A 485 -20.88 16.25 -2.04
C LEU A 485 -22.25 15.75 -2.50
N LEU A 486 -22.32 14.88 -3.52
CA LEU A 486 -23.58 14.30 -4.00
C LEU A 486 -24.24 13.43 -2.92
N SER A 487 -23.45 12.64 -2.19
CA SER A 487 -23.93 11.84 -1.06
C SER A 487 -24.52 12.74 0.03
N ALA A 488 -23.86 13.86 0.37
CA ALA A 488 -24.38 14.83 1.32
C ALA A 488 -25.68 15.51 0.84
N CYS A 489 -25.79 15.81 -0.47
CA CYS A 489 -27.02 16.35 -1.06
C CYS A 489 -28.21 15.39 -0.90
N ARG A 490 -27.97 14.08 -1.02
CA ARG A 490 -28.99 13.05 -0.75
C ARG A 490 -29.47 13.09 0.70
N VAL A 491 -28.53 13.08 1.65
CA VAL A 491 -28.84 13.08 3.10
C VAL A 491 -29.68 14.30 3.48
N HIS A 492 -29.33 15.48 2.95
CA HIS A 492 -30.02 16.74 3.23
C HIS A 492 -31.14 17.08 2.23
N LYS A 493 -31.51 16.14 1.34
CA LYS A 493 -32.57 16.27 0.34
C LYS A 493 -32.46 17.51 -0.57
N ASN A 494 -31.23 17.94 -0.87
CA ASN A 494 -30.97 19.08 -1.75
C ASN A 494 -30.83 18.63 -3.21
N VAL A 495 -31.96 18.60 -3.92
CA VAL A 495 -32.03 18.14 -5.32
C VAL A 495 -31.33 19.10 -6.28
N GLU A 496 -31.32 20.39 -5.98
CA GLU A 496 -30.74 21.43 -6.86
C GLU A 496 -29.23 21.24 -7.02
N ILE A 497 -28.50 21.25 -5.90
CA ILE A 497 -27.05 21.00 -5.90
C ILE A 497 -26.77 19.56 -6.33
N GLY A 498 -27.60 18.60 -5.90
CA GLY A 498 -27.45 17.19 -6.27
C GLY A 498 -27.52 16.95 -7.78
N ARG A 499 -28.43 17.62 -8.50
CA ARG A 499 -28.53 17.53 -9.96
C ARG A 499 -27.27 18.07 -10.64
N GLU A 500 -26.84 19.27 -10.24
CA GLU A 500 -25.67 19.92 -10.84
C GLU A 500 -24.40 19.09 -10.64
N VAL A 501 -24.16 18.61 -9.42
CA VAL A 501 -23.01 17.76 -9.09
C VAL A 501 -23.09 16.42 -9.83
N GLY A 502 -24.28 15.83 -9.93
CA GLY A 502 -24.51 14.62 -10.70
C GLY A 502 -24.15 14.77 -12.18
N GLU A 503 -24.54 15.89 -12.81
CA GLU A 503 -24.19 16.18 -14.21
C GLU A 503 -22.68 16.44 -14.40
N ILE A 504 -22.00 17.03 -13.41
CA ILE A 504 -20.53 17.13 -13.40
C ILE A 504 -19.90 15.73 -13.35
N LEU A 505 -20.35 14.87 -12.44
CA LEU A 505 -19.84 13.50 -12.30
C LEU A 505 -20.03 12.68 -13.57
N LEU A 506 -21.20 12.73 -14.20
CA LEU A 506 -21.46 11.98 -15.43
C LEU A 506 -20.63 12.47 -16.63
N ARG A 507 -20.21 13.75 -16.62
CA ARG A 507 -19.27 14.29 -17.63
C ARG A 507 -17.82 13.91 -17.35
N LEU A 508 -17.43 13.85 -16.08
CA LEU A 508 -16.06 13.49 -15.68
C LEU A 508 -15.80 11.99 -15.72
N ASP A 509 -16.80 11.19 -15.34
CA ASP A 509 -16.69 9.74 -15.11
C ASP A 509 -18.03 9.05 -15.41
N GLY A 510 -18.41 9.08 -16.68
CA GLY A 510 -19.66 8.50 -17.19
C GLY A 510 -19.63 6.98 -17.34
N GLU A 511 -18.51 6.31 -17.11
CA GLU A 511 -18.42 4.84 -17.15
C GLU A 511 -18.51 4.21 -15.76
N ASN A 512 -18.61 5.01 -14.70
CA ASN A 512 -18.70 4.53 -13.33
C ASN A 512 -20.16 4.37 -12.87
N PRO A 513 -20.64 3.13 -12.64
CA PRO A 513 -22.03 2.89 -12.22
C PRO A 513 -22.40 3.53 -10.89
N VAL A 514 -21.43 3.80 -9.99
CA VAL A 514 -21.69 4.43 -8.68
C VAL A 514 -22.28 5.82 -8.84
N ASN A 515 -21.83 6.59 -9.83
CA ASN A 515 -22.31 7.95 -10.10
C ASN A 515 -23.81 7.96 -10.49
N TYR A 516 -24.21 7.00 -11.33
CA TYR A 516 -25.61 6.84 -11.73
C TYR A 516 -26.49 6.42 -10.55
N VAL A 517 -26.02 5.50 -9.71
CA VAL A 517 -26.76 5.03 -8.53
C VAL A 517 -26.94 6.17 -7.51
N LEU A 518 -25.88 6.93 -7.20
CA LEU A 518 -25.97 8.05 -6.27
C LEU A 518 -26.95 9.12 -6.77
N LEU A 519 -26.88 9.48 -8.05
CA LEU A 519 -27.79 10.47 -8.63
C LEU A 519 -29.24 9.95 -8.72
N SER A 520 -29.42 8.68 -9.08
CA SER A 520 -30.75 8.05 -9.09
C SER A 520 -31.37 8.03 -7.69
N ASN A 521 -30.57 7.82 -6.65
CA ASN A 521 -31.07 7.85 -5.27
C ASN A 521 -31.50 9.26 -4.85
N VAL A 522 -30.75 10.30 -5.23
CA VAL A 522 -31.15 11.70 -5.01
C VAL A 522 -32.50 12.01 -5.67
N PHE A 523 -32.74 11.52 -6.89
CA PHE A 523 -34.01 11.69 -7.58
C PHE A 523 -35.15 10.85 -7.00
N ALA A 524 -34.87 9.62 -6.58
CA ALA A 524 -35.86 8.74 -5.95
C ALA A 524 -36.37 9.33 -4.62
N ASP A 525 -35.47 9.82 -3.76
CA ASP A 525 -35.82 10.46 -2.48
C ASP A 525 -36.68 11.73 -2.67
N ALA A 526 -36.60 12.34 -3.85
CA ALA A 526 -37.37 13.51 -4.24
C ALA A 526 -38.52 13.21 -5.22
N LEU A 527 -38.85 11.94 -5.43
CA LEU A 527 -39.98 11.46 -6.26
C LEU A 527 -39.90 11.83 -7.76
N TYR A 528 -38.69 12.07 -8.28
CA TYR A 528 -38.45 12.33 -9.70
C TYR A 528 -38.28 11.03 -10.51
N TRP A 529 -39.31 10.18 -10.55
CA TRP A 529 -39.25 8.83 -11.13
C TRP A 529 -38.82 8.77 -12.61
N LYS A 530 -39.21 9.77 -13.42
CA LYS A 530 -38.81 9.86 -14.84
C LYS A 530 -37.29 9.98 -15.01
N GLU A 531 -36.62 10.72 -14.12
CA GLU A 531 -35.16 10.84 -14.16
C GLU A 531 -34.48 9.53 -13.71
N CYS A 532 -35.05 8.84 -12.72
CA CYS A 532 -34.57 7.51 -12.31
C CYS A 532 -34.65 6.50 -13.47
N GLU A 533 -35.75 6.47 -14.22
CA GLU A 533 -35.89 5.63 -15.41
C GLU A 533 -34.86 5.96 -16.49
N ARG A 534 -34.64 7.25 -16.76
CA ARG A 534 -33.62 7.72 -17.71
C ARG A 534 -32.22 7.25 -17.32
N LEU A 535 -31.85 7.37 -16.05
CA LEU A 535 -30.55 6.92 -15.54
C LEU A 535 -30.39 5.40 -15.61
N ARG A 536 -31.44 4.64 -15.26
CA ARG A 536 -31.44 3.18 -15.39
C ARG A 536 -31.25 2.73 -16.84
N TRP A 537 -31.93 3.40 -17.77
CA TRP A 537 -31.75 3.13 -19.19
C TRP A 537 -30.31 3.41 -19.64
N LEU A 538 -29.69 4.52 -19.21
CA LEU A 538 -28.30 4.85 -19.52
C LEU A 538 -27.32 3.78 -19.02
N VAL A 539 -27.48 3.31 -17.78
CA VAL A 539 -26.66 2.23 -17.20
C VAL A 539 -26.76 0.96 -18.04
N LYS A 540 -27.98 0.58 -18.44
CA LYS A 540 -28.23 -0.60 -19.27
C LYS A 540 -27.66 -0.45 -20.67
N ALA A 541 -27.85 0.71 -21.31
CA ALA A 541 -27.35 1.01 -22.65
C ALA A 541 -25.82 0.96 -22.72
N LYS A 542 -25.14 1.35 -21.64
CA LYS A 542 -23.68 1.28 -21.49
C LYS A 542 -23.15 -0.07 -20.99
N GLY A 543 -24.02 -1.00 -20.59
CA GLY A 543 -23.61 -2.31 -20.06
C GLY A 543 -22.89 -2.24 -18.71
N LEU A 544 -23.08 -1.16 -17.94
CA LEU A 544 -22.37 -0.94 -16.68
C LEU A 544 -22.88 -1.90 -15.59
N LYS A 545 -21.95 -2.56 -14.89
CA LYS A 545 -22.25 -3.48 -13.78
C LYS A 545 -21.77 -2.89 -12.45
N LYS A 546 -22.64 -2.92 -11.44
CA LYS A 546 -22.32 -2.49 -10.08
C LYS A 546 -21.57 -3.60 -9.32
N GLU A 547 -20.62 -3.21 -8.47
CA GLU A 547 -20.03 -4.09 -7.47
C GLU A 547 -21.09 -4.63 -6.50
N ALA A 548 -21.06 -5.94 -6.25
CA ALA A 548 -21.98 -6.58 -5.32
C ALA A 548 -21.59 -6.27 -3.86
N GLY A 549 -22.59 -5.95 -3.04
CA GLY A 549 -22.39 -5.88 -1.59
C GLY A 549 -22.19 -7.29 -1.05
N ARG A 550 -21.12 -7.49 -0.28
CA ARG A 550 -20.86 -8.73 0.45
C ARG A 550 -20.57 -8.43 1.90
N SER A 551 -21.03 -9.31 2.77
CA SER A 551 -20.71 -9.28 4.19
C SER A 551 -20.13 -10.62 4.61
N TRP A 552 -19.32 -10.62 5.66
CA TRP A 552 -18.71 -11.84 6.16
C TRP A 552 -18.60 -11.88 7.67
N VAL A 553 -18.52 -13.10 8.19
CA VAL A 553 -18.41 -13.41 9.62
C VAL A 553 -17.46 -14.60 9.83
N GLU A 554 -16.66 -14.55 10.89
CA GLU A 554 -15.80 -15.65 11.34
C GLU A 554 -16.57 -16.53 12.32
N ILE A 555 -16.74 -17.81 12.02
CA ILE A 555 -17.33 -18.82 12.90
C ILE A 555 -16.36 -19.99 13.00
N ASP A 556 -15.96 -20.35 14.22
CA ASP A 556 -15.05 -21.48 14.49
C ASP A 556 -13.74 -21.47 13.63
N LYS A 557 -13.20 -20.27 13.39
CA LYS A 557 -11.99 -19.98 12.58
C LYS A 557 -12.18 -20.10 11.06
N GLU A 558 -13.41 -20.27 10.58
CA GLU A 558 -13.75 -20.25 9.16
C GLU A 558 -14.52 -18.98 8.80
N MET A 559 -14.26 -18.44 7.61
CA MET A 559 -14.93 -17.25 7.11
C MET A 559 -16.11 -17.62 6.22
N HIS A 560 -17.27 -17.08 6.55
CA HIS A 560 -18.48 -17.27 5.77
C HIS A 560 -18.85 -15.95 5.09
N PHE A 561 -18.83 -15.97 3.76
CA PHE A 561 -19.21 -14.83 2.93
C PHE A 561 -20.68 -14.97 2.52
N PHE A 562 -21.39 -13.84 2.55
CA PHE A 562 -22.77 -13.73 2.10
C PHE A 562 -22.90 -12.60 1.10
N TYR A 563 -23.62 -12.87 0.02
CA TYR A 563 -24.07 -11.86 -0.94
C TYR A 563 -25.55 -11.54 -0.68
N ASN A 564 -26.04 -10.42 -1.22
CA ASN A 564 -27.46 -10.11 -1.12
C ASN A 564 -28.29 -11.19 -1.83
N GLY A 565 -29.27 -11.77 -1.13
CA GLY A 565 -30.11 -12.86 -1.67
C GLY A 565 -29.40 -14.21 -1.78
N ASP A 566 -28.30 -14.41 -1.06
CA ASP A 566 -27.54 -15.66 -1.11
C ASP A 566 -28.30 -16.83 -0.48
N GLU A 567 -28.52 -17.89 -1.27
CA GLU A 567 -29.21 -19.12 -0.88
C GLU A 567 -28.28 -20.34 -0.83
N THR A 568 -26.97 -20.14 -1.02
CA THR A 568 -26.01 -21.24 -1.23
C THR A 568 -25.50 -21.88 0.05
N HIS A 569 -25.65 -21.20 1.19
CA HIS A 569 -25.08 -21.65 2.46
C HIS A 569 -25.81 -22.90 3.01
N PRO A 570 -25.10 -23.96 3.50
CA PRO A 570 -25.73 -25.19 3.99
C PRO A 570 -26.77 -24.99 5.10
N LEU A 571 -26.59 -23.95 5.92
CA LEU A 571 -27.48 -23.60 7.04
C LEU A 571 -28.54 -22.54 6.70
N ILE A 572 -28.72 -22.16 5.42
CA ILE A 572 -29.55 -21.00 5.04
C ILE A 572 -30.99 -21.07 5.57
N LYS A 573 -31.61 -22.27 5.58
CA LYS A 573 -32.96 -22.45 6.12
C LYS A 573 -33.06 -22.03 7.59
N LYS A 574 -32.08 -22.44 8.41
CA LYS A 574 -32.00 -22.08 9.83
C LYS A 574 -31.71 -20.60 10.02
N ILE A 575 -30.88 -20.01 9.15
CA ILE A 575 -30.60 -18.57 9.13
C ILE A 575 -31.90 -17.79 8.89
N HIS A 576 -32.70 -18.18 7.90
CA HIS A 576 -33.99 -17.53 7.65
C HIS A 576 -35.00 -17.71 8.78
N GLU A 577 -35.05 -18.89 9.40
CA GLU A 577 -35.89 -19.14 10.57
C GLU A 577 -35.54 -18.22 11.74
N ILE A 578 -34.25 -18.10 12.09
CA ILE A 578 -33.81 -17.28 13.22
C ILE A 578 -34.01 -15.79 12.95
N LEU A 579 -33.76 -15.33 11.72
CA LEU A 579 -33.98 -13.93 11.35
C LEU A 579 -35.47 -13.56 11.43
N LYS A 580 -36.37 -14.45 11.00
CA LYS A 580 -37.82 -14.27 11.15
C LYS A 580 -38.24 -14.21 12.61
N GLU A 581 -37.68 -15.08 13.46
CA GLU A 581 -37.95 -15.06 14.90
C GLU A 581 -37.50 -13.75 15.55
N MET A 582 -36.27 -13.30 15.23
CA MET A 582 -35.74 -12.04 15.75
C MET A 582 -36.55 -10.84 15.28
N GLU A 583 -36.94 -10.80 14.01
CA GLU A 583 -37.79 -9.75 13.46
C GLU A 583 -39.13 -9.67 14.18
N LYS A 584 -39.76 -10.83 14.46
CA LYS A 584 -41.01 -10.89 15.23
C LYS A 584 -40.82 -10.32 16.64
N LYS A 585 -39.76 -10.72 17.34
CA LYS A 585 -39.41 -10.15 18.66
C LYS A 585 -39.17 -8.64 18.60
N MET A 586 -38.50 -8.16 17.56
CA MET A 586 -38.27 -6.73 17.33
C MET A 586 -39.56 -5.94 17.09
N LYS A 587 -40.49 -6.50 16.31
CA LYS A 587 -41.83 -5.94 16.11
C LYS A 587 -42.61 -5.85 17.43
N GLU A 588 -42.59 -6.90 18.24
CA GLU A 588 -43.34 -6.97 19.50
C GLU A 588 -42.79 -6.04 20.59
N VAL A 589 -41.46 -5.95 20.75
CA VAL A 589 -40.82 -5.20 21.85
C VAL A 589 -40.61 -3.72 21.52
N MET A 590 -40.40 -3.40 20.24
CA MET A 590 -39.95 -2.06 19.82
C MET A 590 -40.77 -1.44 18.69
N GLY A 591 -41.75 -2.15 18.14
CA GLY A 591 -42.50 -1.67 16.96
C GLY A 591 -41.62 -1.54 15.72
N TYR A 592 -40.55 -2.35 15.59
CA TYR A 592 -39.67 -2.31 14.42
C TYR A 592 -40.47 -2.54 13.13
N ALA A 593 -40.39 -1.60 12.20
CA ALA A 593 -40.91 -1.74 10.85
C ALA A 593 -39.77 -1.54 9.85
N TYR A 594 -39.81 -2.28 8.75
CA TYR A 594 -38.85 -2.07 7.67
C TYR A 594 -38.92 -0.64 7.19
N GLU A 595 -37.76 0.00 7.06
CA GLU A 595 -37.72 1.32 6.46
C GLU A 595 -37.77 1.19 4.94
N VAL A 596 -38.99 1.04 4.40
CA VAL A 596 -39.29 0.80 2.98
C VAL A 596 -38.64 1.84 2.06
N ARG A 597 -38.32 3.03 2.57
CA ARG A 597 -37.50 4.07 1.89
C ARG A 597 -36.12 3.58 1.41
N PHE A 598 -35.57 2.53 2.02
CA PHE A 598 -34.30 1.93 1.61
C PHE A 598 -34.45 0.81 0.56
N ALA A 599 -35.67 0.36 0.28
CA ALA A 599 -35.96 -0.60 -0.79
C ALA A 599 -36.24 0.15 -2.11
N LEU A 600 -35.18 0.38 -2.89
CA LEU A 600 -35.16 1.29 -4.06
C LEU A 600 -35.86 0.76 -5.35
N HIS A 601 -36.95 -0.02 -5.25
CA HIS A 601 -37.63 -0.60 -6.43
C HIS A 601 -39.13 -0.28 -6.45
N ASP A 602 -39.73 -0.18 -7.64
CA ASP A 602 -41.19 -0.17 -7.83
C ASP A 602 -41.75 -1.59 -7.71
N VAL A 603 -41.74 -2.14 -6.49
CA VAL A 603 -42.37 -3.41 -6.16
C VAL A 603 -43.37 -3.19 -5.03
N GLU A 604 -44.37 -4.06 -4.94
CA GLU A 604 -45.32 -4.12 -3.82
C GLU A 604 -44.58 -4.12 -2.48
N GLU A 605 -45.17 -3.49 -1.45
CA GLU A 605 -44.51 -3.29 -0.14
C GLU A 605 -44.02 -4.60 0.48
N GLU A 606 -44.76 -5.71 0.32
CA GLU A 606 -44.38 -7.03 0.80
C GLU A 606 -43.08 -7.56 0.13
N SER A 607 -42.90 -7.33 -1.17
CA SER A 607 -41.69 -7.75 -1.89
C SER A 607 -40.47 -6.88 -1.55
N LYS A 608 -40.69 -5.63 -1.12
CA LYS A 608 -39.62 -4.77 -0.59
C LYS A 608 -39.11 -5.24 0.76
N GLU A 609 -40.01 -5.64 1.66
CA GLU A 609 -39.64 -6.21 2.95
C GLU A 609 -38.87 -7.52 2.80
N GLU A 610 -39.28 -8.37 1.85
CA GLU A 610 -38.62 -9.65 1.59
C GLU A 610 -37.19 -9.47 1.06
N ASN A 611 -36.97 -8.48 0.17
CA ASN A 611 -35.62 -8.12 -0.28
C ASN A 611 -34.73 -7.54 0.83
N LEU A 612 -35.30 -6.77 1.77
CA LEU A 612 -34.56 -6.22 2.92
C LEU A 612 -34.19 -7.30 3.96
N ARG A 613 -34.90 -8.44 4.00
CA ARG A 613 -34.57 -9.57 4.89
C ARG A 613 -33.27 -10.26 4.50
N VAL A 614 -33.02 -10.37 3.21
CA VAL A 614 -31.88 -11.14 2.64
C VAL A 614 -30.67 -10.27 2.35
N HIS A 615 -30.53 -9.13 3.05
CA HIS A 615 -29.30 -8.36 3.03
C HIS A 615 -28.13 -9.16 3.59
N SER A 616 -26.97 -9.04 2.94
CA SER A 616 -25.76 -9.79 3.30
C SER A 616 -25.39 -9.68 4.78
N GLU A 617 -25.58 -8.52 5.41
CA GLU A 617 -25.31 -8.26 6.82
C GLU A 617 -26.22 -9.09 7.73
N LYS A 618 -27.51 -9.18 7.37
CA LYS A 618 -28.50 -9.94 8.16
C LYS A 618 -28.24 -11.42 8.05
N LEU A 619 -27.88 -11.92 6.87
CA LEU A 619 -27.51 -13.33 6.67
C LEU A 619 -26.27 -13.69 7.51
N ALA A 620 -25.23 -12.84 7.50
CA ALA A 620 -24.04 -13.03 8.32
C ALA A 620 -24.37 -13.05 9.84
N ILE A 621 -25.22 -12.12 10.30
CA ILE A 621 -25.71 -12.11 11.69
C ILE A 621 -26.51 -13.37 12.01
N GLY A 622 -27.41 -13.78 11.12
CA GLY A 622 -28.24 -14.95 11.31
C GLY A 622 -27.41 -16.22 11.43
N LEU A 623 -26.34 -16.37 10.64
CA LEU A 623 -25.37 -17.46 10.81
C LEU A 623 -24.71 -17.40 12.20
N ALA A 624 -24.23 -16.22 12.61
CA ALA A 624 -23.61 -16.04 13.92
C ALA A 624 -24.54 -16.45 15.07
N LEU A 625 -25.82 -16.10 14.97
CA LEU A 625 -26.84 -16.48 15.95
C LEU A 625 -27.10 -17.99 15.96
N VAL A 626 -27.22 -18.62 14.78
CA VAL A 626 -27.41 -20.08 14.65
C VAL A 626 -26.24 -20.87 15.24
N CYS A 627 -25.01 -20.41 15.03
CA CYS A 627 -23.78 -21.10 15.48
C CYS A 627 -23.40 -20.78 16.94
N GLY A 628 -24.40 -20.56 17.81
CA GLY A 628 -24.18 -20.35 19.24
C GLY A 628 -23.88 -18.91 19.66
N GLY A 629 -24.06 -17.94 18.76
CA GLY A 629 -23.93 -16.51 19.07
C GLY A 629 -24.85 -16.06 20.20
N MET A 630 -25.99 -16.71 20.44
CA MET A 630 -26.85 -16.41 21.58
C MET A 630 -26.27 -16.84 22.94
N ASN A 631 -25.43 -17.89 22.97
CA ASN A 631 -25.07 -18.59 24.21
C ASN A 631 -23.69 -18.20 24.77
N LYS A 632 -22.89 -17.42 24.02
CA LYS A 632 -21.57 -16.95 24.46
C LYS A 632 -21.72 -15.59 25.17
N GLU A 633 -21.91 -15.62 26.50
CA GLU A 633 -21.94 -14.41 27.34
C GLU A 633 -20.65 -13.58 27.15
N GLY A 634 -20.78 -12.26 27.05
CA GLY A 634 -19.67 -11.31 26.95
C GLY A 634 -18.91 -11.25 25.61
N GLN A 635 -19.08 -12.21 24.69
CA GLN A 635 -18.42 -12.14 23.38
C GLN A 635 -19.23 -11.31 22.36
N PRO A 636 -18.64 -10.27 21.73
CA PRO A 636 -19.30 -9.48 20.71
C PRO A 636 -19.40 -10.26 19.39
N ILE A 637 -20.51 -10.08 18.67
CA ILE A 637 -20.69 -10.61 17.30
C ILE A 637 -20.04 -9.61 16.34
N ARG A 638 -19.04 -10.07 15.57
CA ARG A 638 -18.31 -9.24 14.62
C ARG A 638 -18.77 -9.51 13.20
N ILE A 639 -19.18 -8.46 12.49
CA ILE A 639 -19.64 -8.52 11.10
C ILE A 639 -18.87 -7.51 10.28
N PHE A 640 -18.54 -7.87 9.05
CA PHE A 640 -17.76 -7.03 8.17
C PHE A 640 -18.47 -6.88 6.83
N LYS A 641 -18.37 -5.68 6.23
CA LYS A 641 -18.99 -5.36 4.94
C LYS A 641 -18.02 -4.59 4.06
N ASN A 642 -17.95 -4.94 2.78
CA ASN A 642 -17.10 -4.24 1.80
C ASN A 642 -17.61 -2.84 1.44
N LEU A 643 -18.91 -2.62 1.57
CA LEU A 643 -19.59 -1.34 1.33
C LEU A 643 -20.08 -0.73 2.64
N ARG A 644 -20.52 0.52 2.57
CA ARG A 644 -21.21 1.18 3.69
C ARG A 644 -22.49 0.41 4.06
N VAL A 645 -22.73 0.21 5.36
CA VAL A 645 -23.96 -0.45 5.87
C VAL A 645 -25.18 0.39 5.47
N CYS A 646 -26.30 -0.23 5.09
CA CYS A 646 -27.51 0.54 4.76
C CYS A 646 -28.29 0.92 6.02
N GLY A 647 -29.16 1.94 5.94
CA GLY A 647 -29.89 2.43 7.12
C GLY A 647 -30.81 1.37 7.73
N ASP A 648 -31.48 0.56 6.92
CA ASP A 648 -32.31 -0.55 7.42
C ASP A 648 -31.49 -1.59 8.21
N CYS A 649 -30.32 -2.01 7.69
CA CYS A 649 -29.43 -2.89 8.43
C CYS A 649 -28.93 -2.24 9.73
N HIS A 650 -28.62 -0.95 9.69
CA HIS A 650 -28.18 -0.20 10.88
C HIS A 650 -29.27 -0.18 11.98
N GLU A 651 -30.53 0.12 11.64
CA GLU A 651 -31.66 0.08 12.59
C GLU A 651 -31.95 -1.34 13.07
N PHE A 652 -31.88 -2.32 12.17
CA PHE A 652 -32.05 -3.73 12.52
C PHE A 652 -31.03 -4.18 13.57
N ILE A 653 -29.75 -3.85 13.39
CA ILE A 653 -28.68 -4.23 14.32
C ILE A 653 -28.84 -3.49 15.66
N LYS A 654 -29.25 -2.21 15.65
CA LYS A 654 -29.61 -1.49 16.87
C LYS A 654 -30.70 -2.23 17.64
N GLY A 655 -31.82 -2.57 16.99
CA GLY A 655 -32.91 -3.30 17.63
C GLY A 655 -32.48 -4.67 18.18
N LEU A 656 -31.70 -5.42 17.41
CA LEU A 656 -31.12 -6.69 17.87
C LEU A 656 -30.24 -6.52 19.12
N SER A 657 -29.35 -5.53 19.14
CA SER A 657 -28.45 -5.28 20.28
C SER A 657 -29.21 -5.03 21.59
N LYS A 658 -30.40 -4.41 21.48
CA LYS A 658 -31.26 -4.13 22.63
C LYS A 658 -32.00 -5.36 23.12
N ILE A 659 -32.53 -6.18 22.22
CA ILE A 659 -33.36 -7.35 22.58
C ILE A 659 -32.51 -8.51 23.07
N LEU A 660 -31.32 -8.68 22.48
CA LEU A 660 -30.41 -9.75 22.84
C LEU A 660 -29.41 -9.35 23.93
N GLU A 661 -29.44 -8.09 24.39
CA GLU A 661 -28.45 -7.51 25.32
C GLU A 661 -27.01 -7.87 24.93
N LYS A 662 -26.75 -7.79 23.61
CA LYS A 662 -25.51 -8.29 23.01
C LYS A 662 -24.85 -7.20 22.18
N VAL A 663 -23.52 -7.14 22.30
CA VAL A 663 -22.70 -6.20 21.54
C VAL A 663 -22.49 -6.74 20.13
N PHE A 664 -22.83 -5.92 19.12
CA PHE A 664 -22.48 -6.17 17.73
C PHE A 664 -21.42 -5.16 17.30
N LEU A 665 -20.33 -5.66 16.71
CA LEU A 665 -19.27 -4.84 16.12
C LEU A 665 -19.34 -5.00 14.61
N VAL A 666 -19.76 -3.94 13.91
CA VAL A 666 -19.85 -3.96 12.46
C VAL A 666 -18.85 -2.99 11.85
N ARG A 667 -17.94 -3.51 11.04
CA ARG A 667 -17.04 -2.69 10.23
C ARG A 667 -17.57 -2.59 8.81
N ASP A 668 -17.79 -1.37 8.37
CA ASP A 668 -18.09 -1.08 6.97
C ASP A 668 -16.86 -0.52 6.24
N ALA A 669 -17.04 -0.10 4.98
CA ALA A 669 -15.95 0.45 4.17
C ALA A 669 -15.25 1.67 4.81
N ASN A 670 -15.95 2.42 5.67
CA ASN A 670 -15.54 3.74 6.16
C ASN A 670 -15.25 3.77 7.67
N ARG A 671 -15.98 2.99 8.47
CA ARG A 671 -15.99 3.13 9.94
C ARG A 671 -16.38 1.84 10.67
N PHE A 672 -16.21 1.88 11.98
CA PHE A 672 -16.79 0.92 12.91
C PHE A 672 -18.09 1.44 13.51
N HIS A 673 -18.99 0.49 13.74
CA HIS A 673 -20.25 0.66 14.43
C HIS A 673 -20.27 -0.35 15.58
N LYS A 674 -20.18 0.13 16.81
CA LYS A 674 -20.42 -0.67 18.01
C LYS A 674 -21.87 -0.47 18.42
N PHE A 675 -22.68 -1.50 18.25
CA PHE A 675 -24.08 -1.51 18.66
C PHE A 675 -24.20 -2.19 20.01
N GLU A 676 -24.75 -1.47 20.98
CA GLU A 676 -24.90 -1.93 22.36
C GLU A 676 -26.15 -1.30 22.95
N ASN A 677 -27.03 -2.12 23.52
CA ASN A 677 -28.26 -1.67 24.19
C ASN A 677 -29.15 -0.74 23.35
N GLY A 678 -29.20 -0.95 22.03
CA GLY A 678 -30.02 -0.15 21.11
C GLY A 678 -29.36 1.12 20.60
N VAL A 679 -28.12 1.40 20.99
CA VAL A 679 -27.36 2.59 20.58
C VAL A 679 -26.19 2.15 19.72
N CYS A 680 -25.87 2.94 18.70
CA CYS A 680 -24.65 2.78 17.91
C CYS A 680 -23.61 3.82 18.32
N SER A 681 -22.33 3.44 18.37
CA SER A 681 -21.20 4.36 18.61
C SER A 681 -21.11 5.51 17.61
N CYS A 682 -21.84 5.47 16.51
CA CYS A 682 -21.95 6.59 15.59
C CYS A 682 -22.82 7.75 16.07
N GLY A 683 -23.63 7.56 17.10
CA GLY A 683 -24.61 8.57 17.53
C GLY A 683 -25.57 8.98 16.40
N ASP A 684 -25.89 8.05 15.50
CA ASP A 684 -26.65 8.27 14.25
C ASP A 684 -26.07 9.33 13.29
N TYR A 685 -24.82 9.73 13.52
CA TYR A 685 -24.04 10.60 12.67
C TYR A 685 -23.04 9.76 11.86
N TRP A 686 -23.48 9.25 10.70
CA TRP A 686 -22.64 8.40 9.85
C TRP A 686 -22.82 8.68 8.37
#